data_AF-A0A847G6P5-F1
#
_entry.id   AF-A0A847G6P5-F1
#
_cell.length_a   1.000
_cell.length_b   1.000
_cell.length_c   1.000
_cell.angle_alpha   90.00
_cell.angle_beta   90.00
_cell.angle_gamma   90.00
#
_symmetry.space_group_name_H-M   'P 1'
#
loop_
_entity.id
_entity.type
_entity.pdbx_description
1 polymer ?
#
loop_
_entity_poly.entity_id
_entity_poly.type
_entity_poly.pdbx_seq_one_letter_code
_entity_poly.pdbx_strand_id
1 'polypeptide(L)'
;MSKIPKVTRIPDLIWDILIIAILVAGAFFRFSGLNWDQNQHLHPDERFLTMVASSIEPVKSFGEYFDTSNSTLNPNNRGYGFYVYGTLPLFIVRMAADLFNQTGYDEIFLVGRALSGLFDLLTVLLVYLIVIRLYRKKSMALLAAALTAGSVMQIQLAHYFAVDTFTTFFTTGAVYFAVRILTQKERMTIPEWITQDPDDDETDGRRTQKYLPAWLTQNWYGIIDVLWFGFFLGCAMASKINSGLVALLIPVAYGVRYANLSSDDRERRIMVYIRNIAIAAFICVLTFRVFQPYAFSGPGFFQVIPSEKWIATMKEISAQSTGDVDFPPALQWARRPLWFAPYNMILFGMGLPFGLAAFTGFGLMAWRMITANWRKHILIWGWTAIYFIWQASNWVRAMRYQVLIYPMFAIIAAWGIISLWDMGKIVIRPRRATVLRILALAAGTFAVCGTLIYAFAFSRIYTRPMTRIAASEWIYQNVPAAINLNINTGEDIFIQPLAFRGTRTITTEDPMGIKFSASTSGILSGIKLEHIIDAAHLPQVKTLQAQVTDVKGNLLTTGLIIGDFPAGNDPRGEAVTIIPDIPVTIDKGNEYHLFITTIEEGISLQTAGRISLILGDGEEISEILLPEMVDGIGPNRPYSIQFNASRAGSISEIYFPKIFDLSGTGGTFSINVSLSSTPGGEQTIGSSVVTVVIPLEKTNGTVEAVAQFDPPIQVEKSKPYTLIISGNGQVELALYGNKPALESSWDDPLPLGMNGIIPFDFNSGPYRTDLNFEMYWDDSQDKLNRFLTTINQADYIFATSNRQWGTTTRVPERYPLTAEYYRQLIGCPADRDIVWCYRVAEPGMFDGNLGFELVQVFQSDPAIGDFRVNTQFAEEAFTVYDHPKVMIFKKTDSFNMEDVTCILRAVDLSNVVHLTPRKAGSVQPDLMLPADRLSSQQAGGTWAELFSPGSWLNQYPALGAVVWYFLITLLGWITYPILRIATKTLADRGYGISKIIGLVILSYFSWLLGSTGVAFSQLNILFVLLGITIISGVLFALQLREIKSDIKDLKKLFVGVELLSLTLFLVFLGIRLGNPDLWHPYKGGEKPMDFSYFNAVLKSTSFPPYDPWFAGGYINYYYYGFVIVGAPVKLLGITPSVAYNLILPTLFSLVGTAAFSLGYTLVDSLNNPEVRYLSDRIRRRIFNTRLASEDPTVVLPSDSHDDEYPSERITFESVPIRTV
;
A
#
# COMPACT_ATOMS: atom_id res chain seq x y z
N MET A 1 -10.81 -66.66 -13.66
CA MET A 1 -9.98 -65.76 -14.49
C MET A 1 -10.81 -64.57 -14.94
N SER A 2 -10.64 -63.40 -14.31
CA SER A 2 -11.13 -62.11 -14.82
C SER A 2 -9.96 -61.13 -14.74
N LYS A 3 -9.54 -60.62 -15.91
CA LYS A 3 -8.38 -59.74 -16.09
C LYS A 3 -8.48 -58.52 -15.18
N ILE A 4 -7.57 -58.41 -14.22
CA ILE A 4 -7.24 -57.15 -13.56
C ILE A 4 -6.66 -56.24 -14.65
N PRO A 5 -7.23 -55.05 -14.91
CA PRO A 5 -6.69 -54.16 -15.93
C PRO A 5 -5.27 -53.74 -15.50
N LYS A 6 -4.29 -53.98 -16.38
CA LYS A 6 -2.93 -53.45 -16.25
C LYS A 6 -3.06 -51.92 -16.14
N VAL A 7 -2.71 -51.37 -14.98
CA VAL A 7 -2.50 -49.93 -14.82
C VAL A 7 -1.37 -49.55 -15.77
N THR A 8 -1.70 -48.92 -16.88
CA THR A 8 -0.74 -48.34 -17.83
C THR A 8 0.07 -47.29 -17.08
N ARG A 9 1.33 -47.60 -16.75
CA ARG A 9 2.27 -46.60 -16.25
C ARG A 9 2.47 -45.55 -17.35
N ILE A 10 2.05 -44.32 -17.07
CA ILE A 10 2.35 -43.16 -17.91
C ILE A 10 3.89 -43.06 -17.99
N PRO A 11 4.50 -43.06 -19.19
CA PRO A 11 5.95 -42.92 -19.34
C PRO A 11 6.48 -41.66 -18.64
N ASP A 12 7.67 -41.75 -18.02
CA ASP A 12 8.27 -40.61 -17.32
C ASP A 12 8.44 -39.38 -18.23
N LEU A 13 8.69 -39.62 -19.52
CA LEU A 13 8.76 -38.62 -20.58
C LEU A 13 7.52 -37.70 -20.66
N ILE A 14 6.31 -38.21 -20.38
CA ILE A 14 5.09 -37.40 -20.45
C ILE A 14 5.09 -36.33 -19.35
N TRP A 15 5.57 -36.64 -18.15
CA TRP A 15 5.65 -35.66 -17.07
C TRP A 15 6.68 -34.57 -17.38
N ASP A 16 7.79 -34.94 -18.01
CA ASP A 16 8.84 -34.01 -18.44
C ASP A 16 8.33 -33.09 -19.55
N ILE A 17 7.58 -33.61 -20.53
CA ILE A 17 6.91 -32.80 -21.57
C ILE A 17 5.93 -31.81 -20.94
N LEU A 18 5.15 -32.24 -19.94
CA LEU A 18 4.14 -31.38 -19.31
C LEU A 18 4.77 -30.23 -18.51
N ILE A 19 5.87 -30.46 -17.77
CA ILE A 19 6.55 -29.36 -17.08
C ILE A 19 7.20 -28.40 -18.09
N ILE A 20 7.77 -28.91 -19.18
CA ILE A 20 8.29 -28.07 -20.26
C ILE A 20 7.16 -27.21 -20.86
N ALA A 21 5.99 -27.79 -21.13
CA ALA A 21 4.84 -27.04 -21.64
C ALA A 21 4.37 -25.95 -20.67
N ILE A 22 4.37 -26.22 -19.35
CA ILE A 22 4.06 -25.21 -18.32
C ILE A 22 5.11 -24.09 -18.31
N LEU A 23 6.40 -24.42 -18.44
CA LEU A 23 7.46 -23.41 -18.49
C LEU A 23 7.39 -22.58 -19.77
N VAL A 24 7.06 -23.18 -20.92
CA VAL A 24 6.84 -22.44 -22.17
C VAL A 24 5.64 -21.50 -22.05
N ALA A 25 4.52 -21.95 -21.47
CA ALA A 25 3.37 -21.09 -21.21
C ALA A 25 3.72 -19.96 -20.22
N GLY A 26 4.46 -20.28 -19.15
CA GLY A 26 4.94 -19.30 -18.18
C GLY A 26 5.89 -18.28 -18.79
N ALA A 27 6.75 -18.69 -19.73
CA ALA A 27 7.63 -17.81 -20.49
C ALA A 27 6.83 -16.89 -21.43
N PHE A 28 5.85 -17.44 -22.15
CA PHE A 28 4.95 -16.64 -22.99
C PHE A 28 4.30 -15.51 -22.18
N PHE A 29 3.79 -15.80 -20.99
CA PHE A 29 3.17 -14.78 -20.15
C PHE A 29 4.13 -13.71 -19.63
N ARG A 30 5.44 -13.98 -19.48
CA ARG A 30 6.41 -13.05 -18.87
C ARG A 30 7.24 -12.25 -19.86
N PHE A 31 7.38 -12.74 -21.09
CA PHE A 31 8.22 -12.12 -22.12
C PHE A 31 7.41 -11.47 -23.24
N SER A 32 6.08 -11.55 -23.19
CA SER A 32 5.20 -10.87 -24.14
C SER A 32 5.20 -9.36 -23.89
N GLY A 33 5.50 -8.56 -24.91
CA GLY A 33 5.44 -7.10 -24.81
C GLY A 33 6.53 -6.51 -23.93
N LEU A 34 7.79 -6.93 -24.05
CA LEU A 34 8.89 -6.44 -23.18
C LEU A 34 9.03 -4.90 -23.14
N ASN A 35 8.75 -4.20 -24.25
CA ASN A 35 8.70 -2.74 -24.35
C ASN A 35 7.27 -2.20 -24.53
N TRP A 36 6.32 -2.73 -23.75
CA TRP A 36 4.89 -2.39 -23.83
C TRP A 36 4.59 -0.90 -23.53
N ASP A 37 5.47 -0.22 -22.80
CA ASP A 37 5.37 1.20 -22.43
C ASP A 37 6.19 2.13 -23.36
N GLN A 38 6.74 1.63 -24.46
CA GLN A 38 7.39 2.43 -25.51
C GLN A 38 8.44 3.43 -24.99
N ASN A 39 9.32 3.00 -24.08
CA ASN A 39 10.36 3.82 -23.43
C ASN A 39 9.82 5.05 -22.68
N GLN A 40 8.60 5.01 -22.15
CA GLN A 40 8.02 6.12 -21.38
C GLN A 40 8.34 6.03 -19.87
N HIS A 41 8.88 4.91 -19.37
CA HIS A 41 9.37 4.75 -17.99
C HIS A 41 8.34 5.12 -16.92
N LEU A 42 7.09 4.69 -17.08
CA LEU A 42 5.96 5.16 -16.26
C LEU A 42 5.86 4.49 -14.88
N HIS A 43 6.52 3.33 -14.68
CA HIS A 43 6.59 2.71 -13.36
C HIS A 43 7.66 3.41 -12.50
N PRO A 44 7.32 3.98 -11.33
CA PRO A 44 8.24 4.80 -10.54
C PRO A 44 9.48 4.04 -10.04
N ASP A 45 9.32 2.83 -9.49
CA ASP A 45 10.49 2.05 -9.01
C ASP A 45 11.41 1.62 -10.16
N GLU A 46 10.86 1.15 -11.28
CA GLU A 46 11.65 0.80 -12.46
C GLU A 46 12.37 2.03 -13.02
N ARG A 47 11.70 3.17 -13.15
CA ARG A 47 12.33 4.43 -13.57
C ARG A 47 13.50 4.79 -12.66
N PHE A 48 13.32 4.68 -11.34
CA PHE A 48 14.38 4.92 -10.37
C PHE A 48 15.54 3.91 -10.48
N LEU A 49 15.24 2.62 -10.57
CA LEU A 49 16.26 1.58 -10.75
C LEU A 49 17.02 1.74 -12.07
N THR A 50 16.34 2.18 -13.13
CA THR A 50 16.92 2.48 -14.45
C THR A 50 17.89 3.65 -14.35
N MET A 51 17.47 4.77 -13.74
CA MET A 51 18.32 5.94 -13.48
C MET A 51 19.58 5.56 -12.68
N VAL A 52 19.43 4.75 -11.64
CA VAL A 52 20.56 4.27 -10.83
C VAL A 52 21.46 3.35 -11.65
N ALA A 53 20.90 2.34 -12.34
CA ALA A 53 21.64 1.33 -13.09
C ALA A 53 22.43 1.92 -14.27
N SER A 54 21.88 2.95 -14.94
CA SER A 54 22.57 3.66 -16.01
C SER A 54 23.71 4.56 -15.50
N SER A 55 23.66 4.98 -14.22
CA SER A 55 24.66 5.88 -13.62
C SER A 55 25.86 5.19 -12.97
N ILE A 56 25.68 3.94 -12.52
CA ILE A 56 26.75 3.17 -11.87
C ILE A 56 27.66 2.54 -12.92
N GLU A 57 28.93 2.34 -12.56
CA GLU A 57 29.95 1.80 -13.47
C GLU A 57 30.73 0.67 -12.79
N PRO A 58 31.28 -0.29 -13.56
CA PRO A 58 32.17 -1.31 -13.02
C PRO A 58 33.34 -0.72 -12.23
N VAL A 59 33.72 -1.37 -11.13
CA VAL A 59 34.88 -0.99 -10.31
C VAL A 59 36.19 -1.41 -10.96
N LYS A 60 37.28 -0.67 -10.72
CA LYS A 60 38.60 -0.96 -11.30
C LYS A 60 39.35 -2.07 -10.54
N SER A 61 38.98 -2.31 -9.28
CA SER A 61 39.61 -3.34 -8.45
C SER A 61 38.66 -3.93 -7.40
N PHE A 62 39.03 -5.10 -6.87
CA PHE A 62 38.29 -5.73 -5.77
C PHE A 62 38.29 -4.90 -4.48
N GLY A 63 39.35 -4.11 -4.23
CA GLY A 63 39.42 -3.22 -3.07
C GLY A 63 38.38 -2.11 -3.13
N GLU A 64 38.19 -1.53 -4.32
CA GLU A 64 37.20 -0.47 -4.59
C GLU A 64 35.75 -0.97 -4.46
N TYR A 65 35.49 -2.26 -4.69
CA TYR A 65 34.16 -2.85 -4.46
C TYR A 65 33.72 -2.76 -3.00
N PHE A 66 34.64 -2.94 -2.06
CA PHE A 66 34.38 -2.86 -0.61
C PHE A 66 34.75 -1.49 -0.01
N ASP A 67 34.97 -0.48 -0.83
CA ASP A 67 35.15 0.91 -0.39
C ASP A 67 33.83 1.68 -0.54
N THR A 68 33.01 1.65 0.51
CA THR A 68 31.69 2.29 0.51
C THR A 68 31.74 3.77 0.13
N SER A 69 32.81 4.49 0.45
CA SER A 69 32.92 5.93 0.19
C SER A 69 33.30 6.26 -1.25
N ASN A 70 34.01 5.37 -1.95
CA ASN A 70 34.56 5.64 -3.28
C ASN A 70 34.04 4.72 -4.39
N SER A 71 33.37 3.62 -4.06
CA SER A 71 32.94 2.63 -5.05
C SER A 71 32.02 3.23 -6.10
N THR A 72 32.37 3.03 -7.38
CA THR A 72 31.57 3.47 -8.55
C THR A 72 30.25 2.72 -8.69
N LEU A 73 30.12 1.55 -8.05
CA LEU A 73 28.91 0.73 -7.99
C LEU A 73 27.98 1.12 -6.82
N ASN A 74 28.38 2.03 -5.93
CA ASN A 74 27.52 2.50 -4.84
C ASN A 74 26.59 3.63 -5.35
N PRO A 75 25.26 3.46 -5.33
CA PRO A 75 24.32 4.50 -5.76
C PRO A 75 24.52 5.85 -5.05
N ASN A 76 24.92 5.81 -3.77
CA ASN A 76 25.18 7.01 -2.99
C ASN A 76 26.30 7.90 -3.55
N ASN A 77 27.26 7.29 -4.27
CA ASN A 77 28.39 8.01 -4.87
C ASN A 77 28.07 8.53 -6.28
N ARG A 78 26.86 8.27 -6.79
CA ARG A 78 26.35 8.69 -8.11
C ARG A 78 25.15 9.64 -8.03
N GLY A 79 24.95 10.28 -6.88
CA GLY A 79 23.86 11.25 -6.66
C GLY A 79 22.57 10.64 -6.08
N TYR A 80 22.51 9.33 -5.84
CA TYR A 80 21.33 8.65 -5.30
C TYR A 80 21.52 8.34 -3.80
N GLY A 81 21.46 9.39 -2.97
CA GLY A 81 21.68 9.30 -1.52
C GLY A 81 20.59 8.55 -0.74
N PHE A 82 19.40 8.35 -1.33
CA PHE A 82 18.31 7.58 -0.76
C PHE A 82 18.06 6.32 -1.62
N TYR A 83 18.71 5.21 -1.27
CA TYR A 83 18.57 3.92 -1.98
C TYR A 83 18.15 2.81 -1.01
N VAL A 84 16.89 2.41 -1.10
CA VAL A 84 16.24 1.46 -0.16
C VAL A 84 16.24 0.01 -0.66
N TYR A 85 16.63 -0.22 -1.91
CA TYR A 85 16.58 -1.54 -2.53
C TYR A 85 17.84 -2.37 -2.21
N GLY A 86 17.76 -3.68 -2.47
CA GLY A 86 18.95 -4.53 -2.49
C GLY A 86 19.85 -4.21 -3.69
N THR A 87 21.16 -4.33 -3.53
CA THR A 87 22.12 -4.10 -4.62
C THR A 87 22.34 -5.35 -5.48
N LEU A 88 21.96 -6.55 -5.02
CA LEU A 88 22.13 -7.77 -5.81
C LEU A 88 21.40 -7.72 -7.16
N PRO A 89 20.08 -7.42 -7.23
CA PRO A 89 19.39 -7.34 -8.53
C PRO A 89 19.98 -6.25 -9.43
N LEU A 90 20.33 -5.10 -8.84
CA LEU A 90 20.97 -4.00 -9.54
C LEU A 90 22.30 -4.44 -10.20
N PHE A 91 23.15 -5.16 -9.47
CA PHE A 91 24.42 -5.67 -9.98
C PHE A 91 24.23 -6.71 -11.08
N ILE A 92 23.28 -7.65 -10.90
CA ILE A 92 22.99 -8.67 -11.93
C ILE A 92 22.57 -7.99 -13.24
N VAL A 93 21.66 -7.01 -13.16
CA VAL A 93 21.18 -6.28 -14.34
C VAL A 93 22.29 -5.45 -14.96
N ARG A 94 23.06 -4.70 -14.17
CA ARG A 94 24.18 -3.90 -14.68
C ARG A 94 25.22 -4.77 -15.38
N MET A 95 25.64 -5.88 -14.78
CA MET A 95 26.61 -6.79 -15.37
C MET A 95 26.08 -7.41 -16.67
N ALA A 96 24.81 -7.80 -16.72
CA ALA A 96 24.19 -8.31 -17.94
C ALA A 96 24.11 -7.23 -19.03
N ALA A 97 23.76 -5.99 -18.67
CA ALA A 97 23.73 -4.85 -19.58
C ALA A 97 25.11 -4.54 -20.16
N ASP A 98 26.18 -4.60 -19.35
CA ASP A 98 27.56 -4.47 -19.80
C ASP A 98 27.95 -5.59 -20.78
N LEU A 99 27.55 -6.84 -20.52
CA LEU A 99 27.80 -7.99 -21.40
C LEU A 99 27.14 -7.84 -22.79
N PHE A 100 25.98 -7.18 -22.87
CA PHE A 100 25.24 -6.95 -24.12
C PHE A 100 25.43 -5.54 -24.70
N ASN A 101 26.25 -4.70 -24.07
CA ASN A 101 26.44 -3.29 -24.43
C ASN A 101 25.12 -2.49 -24.50
N GLN A 102 24.20 -2.74 -23.56
CA GLN A 102 22.86 -2.16 -23.45
C GLN A 102 22.72 -1.37 -22.14
N THR A 103 23.61 -0.40 -21.93
CA THR A 103 23.71 0.35 -20.65
C THR A 103 23.01 1.71 -20.70
N GLY A 104 22.49 2.11 -21.87
CA GLY A 104 21.74 3.35 -22.03
C GLY A 104 20.44 3.35 -21.22
N TYR A 105 19.93 4.55 -20.94
CA TYR A 105 18.69 4.75 -20.17
C TYR A 105 17.49 4.00 -20.78
N ASP A 106 17.34 4.04 -22.10
CA ASP A 106 16.27 3.35 -22.84
C ASP A 106 16.61 1.88 -23.19
N GLU A 107 17.70 1.33 -22.66
CA GLU A 107 18.15 -0.04 -22.96
C GLU A 107 18.21 -0.91 -21.71
N ILE A 108 18.80 -0.39 -20.62
CA ILE A 108 19.12 -1.18 -19.42
C ILE A 108 17.87 -1.73 -18.71
N PHE A 109 16.75 -0.99 -18.78
CA PHE A 109 15.49 -1.43 -18.19
C PHE A 109 14.93 -2.66 -18.92
N LEU A 110 15.11 -2.78 -20.24
CA LEU A 110 14.69 -3.96 -21.01
C LEU A 110 15.47 -5.20 -20.58
N VAL A 111 16.78 -5.05 -20.32
CA VAL A 111 17.60 -6.11 -19.72
C VAL A 111 17.06 -6.48 -18.33
N GLY A 112 16.72 -5.48 -17.52
CA GLY A 112 16.12 -5.65 -16.20
C GLY A 112 14.78 -6.39 -16.21
N ARG A 113 13.89 -6.08 -17.16
CA ARG A 113 12.61 -6.79 -17.38
C ARG A 113 12.84 -8.23 -17.80
N ALA A 114 13.74 -8.47 -18.76
CA ALA A 114 14.06 -9.82 -19.22
C ALA A 114 14.60 -10.71 -18.08
N LEU A 115 15.48 -10.16 -17.25
CA LEU A 115 15.99 -10.87 -16.08
C LEU A 115 14.91 -11.08 -15.01
N SER A 116 14.03 -10.10 -14.78
CA SER A 116 12.90 -10.26 -13.86
C SER A 116 11.98 -11.40 -14.30
N GLY A 117 11.65 -11.49 -15.59
CA GLY A 117 10.91 -12.61 -16.17
C GLY A 117 11.63 -13.95 -16.06
N LEU A 118 12.96 -13.99 -16.23
CA LEU A 118 13.76 -15.20 -16.08
C LEU A 118 13.75 -15.72 -14.63
N PHE A 119 14.00 -14.85 -13.65
CA PHE A 119 14.03 -15.24 -12.23
C PHE A 119 12.66 -15.69 -11.73
N ASP A 120 11.58 -15.06 -12.20
CA ASP A 120 10.22 -15.52 -11.91
C ASP A 120 9.94 -16.90 -12.57
N LEU A 121 10.34 -17.10 -13.83
CA LEU A 121 10.19 -18.41 -14.50
C LEU A 121 10.98 -19.52 -13.78
N LEU A 122 12.17 -19.24 -13.27
CA LEU A 122 12.94 -20.18 -12.46
C LEU A 122 12.26 -20.49 -11.12
N THR A 123 11.45 -19.57 -10.57
CA THR A 123 10.63 -19.81 -9.38
C THR A 123 9.57 -20.88 -9.65
N VAL A 124 8.95 -20.90 -10.84
CA VAL A 124 8.02 -21.96 -11.28
C VAL A 124 8.69 -23.33 -11.22
N LEU A 125 9.93 -23.44 -11.70
CA LEU A 125 10.70 -24.67 -11.64
C LEU A 125 11.02 -25.08 -10.20
N LEU A 126 11.40 -24.14 -9.34
CA LEU A 126 11.66 -24.43 -7.92
C LEU A 126 10.41 -24.96 -7.20
N VAL A 127 9.23 -24.41 -7.49
CA VAL A 127 7.95 -24.92 -6.95
C VAL A 127 7.75 -26.39 -7.32
N TYR A 128 7.96 -26.75 -8.59
CA TYR A 128 7.91 -28.14 -9.03
C TYR A 128 8.89 -29.02 -8.23
N LEU A 129 10.15 -28.59 -8.10
CA LEU A 129 11.19 -29.34 -7.39
C LEU A 129 10.89 -29.52 -5.89
N ILE A 130 10.35 -28.49 -5.22
CA ILE A 130 9.92 -28.57 -3.82
C ILE A 130 8.87 -29.66 -3.64
N VAL A 131 7.85 -29.68 -4.51
CA VAL A 131 6.76 -30.66 -4.41
C VAL A 131 7.24 -32.09 -4.68
N ILE A 132 8.07 -32.28 -5.70
CA ILE A 132 8.67 -33.60 -5.99
C ILE A 132 9.52 -34.06 -4.80
N ARG A 133 10.31 -33.17 -4.20
CA ARG A 133 11.17 -33.53 -3.06
C ARG A 133 10.38 -33.87 -1.80
N LEU A 134 9.36 -33.08 -1.47
CA LEU A 134 8.60 -33.19 -0.23
C LEU A 134 7.49 -34.25 -0.28
N TYR A 135 6.74 -34.30 -1.39
CA TYR A 135 5.54 -35.13 -1.52
C TYR A 135 5.70 -36.30 -2.50
N ARG A 136 6.72 -36.29 -3.36
CA ARG A 136 6.98 -37.34 -4.39
C ARG A 136 5.79 -37.60 -5.33
N LYS A 137 4.92 -36.62 -5.52
CA LYS A 137 3.73 -36.70 -6.40
C LYS A 137 3.89 -35.76 -7.60
N LYS A 138 4.15 -36.33 -8.79
CA LYS A 138 4.32 -35.57 -10.04
C LYS A 138 3.08 -34.76 -10.42
N SER A 139 1.88 -35.31 -10.23
CA SER A 139 0.61 -34.61 -10.48
C SER A 139 0.43 -33.36 -9.62
N MET A 140 0.79 -33.45 -8.34
CA MET A 140 0.76 -32.30 -7.43
C MET A 140 1.81 -31.24 -7.84
N ALA A 141 2.99 -31.68 -8.28
CA ALA A 141 4.07 -30.79 -8.68
C ALA A 141 3.71 -30.00 -9.95
N LEU A 142 3.13 -30.66 -10.97
CA LEU A 142 2.63 -29.97 -12.16
C LEU A 142 1.49 -29.00 -11.85
N LEU A 143 0.57 -29.41 -10.97
CA LEU A 143 -0.54 -28.55 -10.54
C LEU A 143 -0.02 -27.27 -9.86
N ALA A 144 0.92 -27.40 -8.92
CA ALA A 144 1.52 -26.26 -8.26
C ALA A 144 2.31 -25.38 -9.25
N ALA A 145 3.09 -25.98 -10.15
CA ALA A 145 3.82 -25.24 -11.18
C ALA A 145 2.90 -24.46 -12.13
N ALA A 146 1.78 -25.06 -12.56
CA ALA A 146 0.80 -24.40 -13.43
C ALA A 146 0.13 -23.20 -12.73
N LEU A 147 -0.22 -23.32 -11.45
CA LEU A 147 -0.80 -22.22 -10.67
C LEU A 147 0.20 -21.06 -10.49
N THR A 148 1.46 -21.37 -10.20
CA THR A 148 2.54 -20.35 -10.13
C THR A 148 2.80 -19.70 -11.49
N ALA A 149 2.84 -20.49 -12.57
CA ALA A 149 3.06 -19.99 -13.92
C ALA A 149 1.97 -19.00 -14.38
N GLY A 150 0.71 -19.26 -14.03
CA GLY A 150 -0.45 -18.40 -14.31
C GLY A 150 -0.80 -17.39 -13.22
N SER A 151 0.04 -17.20 -12.19
CA SER A 151 -0.23 -16.24 -11.12
C SER A 151 -0.06 -14.81 -11.62
N VAL A 152 -1.14 -14.03 -11.67
CA VAL A 152 -1.14 -12.67 -12.24
C VAL A 152 -0.17 -11.72 -11.53
N MET A 153 -0.08 -11.74 -10.20
CA MET A 153 0.86 -10.86 -9.48
C MET A 153 2.34 -11.14 -9.84
N GLN A 154 2.69 -12.41 -10.05
CA GLN A 154 4.03 -12.81 -10.48
C GLN A 154 4.28 -12.39 -11.94
N ILE A 155 3.28 -12.59 -12.80
CA ILE A 155 3.33 -12.14 -14.20
C ILE A 155 3.51 -10.63 -14.29
N GLN A 156 2.74 -9.85 -13.53
CA GLN A 156 2.86 -8.39 -13.53
C GLN A 156 4.27 -7.93 -13.14
N LEU A 157 4.79 -8.40 -11.99
CA LEU A 157 6.12 -8.02 -11.52
C LEU A 157 7.25 -8.47 -12.45
N ALA A 158 7.03 -9.51 -13.26
CA ALA A 158 7.98 -9.95 -14.28
C ALA A 158 8.11 -8.97 -15.47
N HIS A 159 7.15 -8.08 -15.69
CA HIS A 159 7.20 -7.07 -16.76
C HIS A 159 7.88 -5.76 -16.36
N TYR A 160 8.43 -5.70 -15.15
CA TYR A 160 9.17 -4.55 -14.66
C TYR A 160 10.58 -4.97 -14.25
N PHE A 161 11.56 -4.08 -14.42
CA PHE A 161 12.81 -4.16 -13.70
C PHE A 161 12.53 -3.89 -12.21
N ALA A 162 12.20 -4.96 -11.48
CA ALA A 162 11.81 -4.92 -10.07
C ALA A 162 12.58 -5.97 -9.25
N VAL A 163 12.92 -5.63 -8.00
CA VAL A 163 13.69 -6.51 -7.10
C VAL A 163 12.87 -7.68 -6.54
N ASP A 164 11.54 -7.63 -6.63
CA ASP A 164 10.65 -8.59 -5.97
C ASP A 164 10.70 -9.98 -6.63
N THR A 165 10.87 -10.07 -7.94
CA THR A 165 11.01 -11.35 -8.67
C THR A 165 12.29 -12.09 -8.27
N PHE A 166 13.42 -11.39 -8.21
CA PHE A 166 14.70 -11.89 -7.71
C PHE A 166 14.58 -12.35 -6.24
N THR A 167 13.98 -11.52 -5.39
CA THR A 167 13.78 -11.83 -3.97
C THR A 167 12.92 -13.10 -3.80
N THR A 168 11.87 -13.24 -4.60
CA THR A 168 10.95 -14.40 -4.59
C THR A 168 11.68 -15.67 -5.01
N PHE A 169 12.49 -15.60 -6.08
CA PHE A 169 13.33 -16.73 -6.51
C PHE A 169 14.29 -17.17 -5.40
N PHE A 170 15.06 -16.24 -4.84
CA PHE A 170 16.05 -16.58 -3.82
C PHE A 170 15.39 -17.10 -2.53
N THR A 171 14.26 -16.52 -2.14
CA THR A 171 13.44 -17.00 -1.01
C THR A 171 12.93 -18.42 -1.26
N THR A 172 12.37 -18.69 -2.44
CA THR A 172 11.87 -20.02 -2.81
C THR A 172 13.01 -21.05 -2.88
N GLY A 173 14.21 -20.63 -3.32
CA GLY A 173 15.41 -21.46 -3.29
C GLY A 173 15.84 -21.81 -1.86
N ALA A 174 15.81 -20.85 -0.93
CA ALA A 174 16.06 -21.13 0.49
C ALA A 174 15.02 -22.10 1.06
N VAL A 175 13.73 -21.95 0.73
CA VAL A 175 12.69 -22.94 1.10
C VAL A 175 13.00 -24.32 0.53
N TYR A 176 13.44 -24.41 -0.73
CA TYR A 176 13.83 -25.68 -1.36
C TYR A 176 14.96 -26.37 -0.62
N PHE A 177 16.01 -25.65 -0.24
CA PHE A 177 17.11 -26.23 0.54
C PHE A 177 16.70 -26.58 1.97
N ALA A 178 15.83 -25.83 2.63
CA ALA A 178 15.24 -26.22 3.91
C ALA A 178 14.45 -27.54 3.81
N VAL A 179 13.68 -27.71 2.73
CA VAL A 179 12.96 -28.96 2.43
C VAL A 179 13.94 -30.10 2.15
N ARG A 180 15.05 -29.86 1.44
CA ARG A 180 16.10 -30.86 1.23
C ARG A 180 16.75 -31.30 2.54
N ILE A 181 17.08 -30.35 3.42
CA ILE A 181 17.63 -30.62 4.76
C ILE A 181 16.63 -31.47 5.56
N LEU A 182 15.35 -31.11 5.58
CA LEU A 182 14.30 -31.85 6.28
C LEU A 182 14.16 -33.30 5.77
N THR A 183 14.27 -33.51 4.46
CA THR A 183 14.03 -34.80 3.79
C THR A 183 15.29 -35.64 3.57
N GLN A 184 16.44 -35.20 4.07
CA GLN A 184 17.69 -35.91 3.92
C GLN A 184 17.66 -37.24 4.70
N LYS A 185 18.16 -38.32 4.09
CA LYS A 185 18.30 -39.61 4.78
C LYS A 185 19.47 -39.55 5.77
N GLU A 186 19.25 -40.02 6.98
CA GLU A 186 20.33 -40.21 7.94
C GLU A 186 21.06 -41.52 7.63
N ARG A 187 22.39 -41.48 7.48
CA ARG A 187 23.19 -42.71 7.42
C ARG A 187 23.49 -43.16 8.83
N MET A 188 23.16 -44.42 9.16
CA MET A 188 23.63 -45.06 10.38
C MET A 188 25.16 -45.01 10.39
N THR A 189 25.69 -44.31 11.38
CA THR A 189 27.13 -44.34 11.68
C THR A 189 27.32 -45.59 12.50
N ILE A 190 27.96 -46.62 11.92
CA ILE A 190 28.33 -47.83 12.68
C ILE A 190 29.20 -47.36 13.86
N PRO A 191 28.84 -47.68 15.11
CA PRO A 191 29.66 -47.30 16.26
C PRO A 191 31.09 -47.80 16.12
N GLU A 192 32.08 -46.97 16.49
CA GLU A 192 33.51 -47.28 16.35
C GLU A 192 33.92 -48.63 16.98
N TRP A 193 33.20 -49.10 18.01
CA TRP A 193 33.44 -50.38 18.68
C TRP A 193 33.01 -51.62 17.86
N ILE A 194 32.28 -51.45 16.76
CA ILE A 194 31.92 -52.53 15.81
C ILE A 194 32.97 -52.62 14.68
N THR A 195 33.75 -51.57 14.47
CA THR A 195 34.81 -51.49 13.44
C THR A 195 36.22 -51.68 14.00
N GLN A 196 36.37 -51.94 15.30
CA GLN A 196 37.64 -52.37 15.87
C GLN A 196 37.79 -53.88 15.70
N ASP A 197 38.76 -54.27 14.87
CA ASP A 197 39.30 -55.64 14.89
C ASP A 197 39.97 -55.85 16.27
N PRO A 198 39.75 -56.98 16.96
CA PRO A 198 40.30 -57.20 18.29
C PRO A 198 41.82 -57.35 18.36
N ASP A 199 42.53 -57.37 17.23
CA ASP A 199 43.91 -57.85 17.13
C ASP A 199 45.00 -56.76 17.01
N ASP A 200 44.66 -55.48 17.15
CA ASP A 200 45.65 -54.38 17.02
C ASP A 200 45.92 -53.64 18.35
N ASP A 201 45.94 -54.41 19.46
CA ASP A 201 46.34 -53.92 20.78
C ASP A 201 47.71 -54.49 21.15
N GLU A 202 48.78 -53.94 20.54
CA GLU A 202 50.11 -53.82 21.15
C GLU A 202 51.09 -53.18 20.16
N THR A 203 51.34 -51.88 20.35
CA THR A 203 52.56 -51.09 20.06
C THR A 203 52.25 -49.76 19.39
N ASP A 204 52.21 -48.69 20.17
CA ASP A 204 53.15 -47.56 20.02
C ASP A 204 52.69 -46.39 20.91
N GLY A 205 53.42 -46.21 22.01
CA GLY A 205 53.30 -45.02 22.84
C GLY A 205 54.02 -43.86 22.19
N ARG A 206 53.29 -42.98 21.47
CA ARG A 206 53.53 -41.53 21.32
C ARG A 206 52.65 -40.93 20.23
N ARG A 207 51.54 -40.27 20.63
CA ARG A 207 51.00 -39.06 19.96
C ARG A 207 49.88 -38.45 20.80
N THR A 208 50.22 -37.42 21.57
CA THR A 208 49.27 -36.44 22.09
C THR A 208 48.75 -35.58 20.93
N GLN A 209 47.81 -36.12 20.15
CA GLN A 209 47.04 -35.33 19.20
C GLN A 209 45.76 -34.89 19.93
N LYS A 210 45.63 -33.58 20.19
CA LYS A 210 44.40 -32.98 20.72
C LYS A 210 43.22 -33.40 19.84
N TYR A 211 42.41 -34.36 20.28
CA TYR A 211 41.20 -34.75 19.58
C TYR A 211 40.23 -33.57 19.57
N LEU A 212 40.03 -32.97 18.40
CA LEU A 212 38.93 -32.02 18.18
C LEU A 212 37.61 -32.70 18.56
N PRO A 213 36.65 -31.98 19.17
CA PRO A 213 35.35 -32.56 19.53
C PRO A 213 34.68 -33.29 18.35
N ALA A 214 34.10 -34.46 18.59
CA ALA A 214 33.49 -35.29 17.53
C ALA A 214 32.45 -34.57 16.67
N TRP A 215 31.77 -33.55 17.22
CA TRP A 215 30.80 -32.73 16.48
C TRP A 215 31.46 -31.79 15.44
N LEU A 216 32.77 -31.53 15.53
CA LEU A 216 33.53 -30.75 14.53
C LEU A 216 34.05 -31.63 13.38
N THR A 217 34.30 -32.91 13.64
CA THR A 217 34.95 -33.81 12.66
C THR A 217 33.98 -34.80 12.00
N GLN A 218 32.84 -35.12 12.60
CA GLN A 218 31.88 -36.10 12.07
C GLN A 218 30.63 -35.47 11.42
N ASN A 219 29.94 -36.25 10.58
CA ASN A 219 28.64 -35.94 9.96
C ASN A 219 28.58 -34.63 9.17
N TRP A 220 29.49 -34.48 8.20
CA TRP A 220 29.46 -33.41 7.19
C TRP A 220 28.53 -33.71 6.00
N TYR A 221 27.91 -34.89 5.97
CA TYR A 221 26.96 -35.27 4.92
C TYR A 221 25.73 -34.36 4.93
N GLY A 222 25.46 -33.69 3.81
CA GLY A 222 24.37 -32.70 3.69
C GLY A 222 24.77 -31.25 3.97
N ILE A 223 26.04 -30.99 4.28
CA ILE A 223 26.51 -29.61 4.48
C ILE A 223 26.30 -28.74 3.24
N ILE A 224 26.36 -29.32 2.04
CA ILE A 224 26.10 -28.61 0.79
C ILE A 224 24.71 -27.96 0.80
N ASP A 225 23.68 -28.65 1.33
CA ASP A 225 22.32 -28.10 1.41
C ASP A 225 22.24 -26.97 2.45
N VAL A 226 23.07 -27.01 3.49
CA VAL A 226 23.21 -25.96 4.51
C VAL A 226 23.91 -24.72 3.93
N LEU A 227 24.99 -24.92 3.18
CA LEU A 227 25.71 -23.85 2.48
C LEU A 227 24.80 -23.16 1.47
N TRP A 228 24.08 -23.93 0.66
CA TRP A 228 23.12 -23.38 -0.30
C TRP A 228 21.94 -22.69 0.38
N PHE A 229 21.42 -23.22 1.48
CA PHE A 229 20.40 -22.51 2.25
C PHE A 229 20.90 -21.13 2.70
N GLY A 230 22.10 -21.06 3.28
CA GLY A 230 22.73 -19.80 3.68
C GLY A 230 22.95 -18.85 2.51
N PHE A 231 23.43 -19.36 1.38
CA PHE A 231 23.66 -18.58 0.17
C PHE A 231 22.37 -17.97 -0.39
N PHE A 232 21.34 -18.79 -0.60
CA PHE A 232 20.05 -18.33 -1.12
C PHE A 232 19.37 -17.34 -0.17
N LEU A 233 19.46 -17.57 1.15
CA LEU A 233 18.97 -16.63 2.15
C LEU A 233 19.73 -15.29 2.11
N GLY A 234 21.06 -15.32 2.01
CA GLY A 234 21.89 -14.12 1.88
C GLY A 234 21.57 -13.33 0.61
N CYS A 235 21.38 -14.00 -0.53
CA CYS A 235 20.95 -13.39 -1.79
C CYS A 235 19.54 -12.78 -1.69
N ALA A 236 18.61 -13.47 -1.03
CA ALA A 236 17.27 -12.94 -0.79
C ALA A 236 17.32 -11.65 0.03
N MET A 237 18.10 -11.63 1.12
CA MET A 237 18.27 -10.43 1.96
C MET A 237 18.98 -9.29 1.22
N ALA A 238 19.96 -9.61 0.38
CA ALA A 238 20.67 -8.65 -0.49
C ALA A 238 19.82 -8.16 -1.67
N SER A 239 18.64 -8.74 -1.89
CA SER A 239 17.62 -8.24 -2.82
C SER A 239 16.56 -7.41 -2.09
N LYS A 240 16.10 -7.88 -0.93
CA LYS A 240 15.17 -7.17 -0.04
C LYS A 240 15.28 -7.71 1.39
N ILE A 241 15.56 -6.84 2.35
CA ILE A 241 15.87 -7.21 3.74
C ILE A 241 14.72 -7.97 4.44
N ASN A 242 13.48 -7.70 4.03
CA ASN A 242 12.25 -8.28 4.57
C ASN A 242 12.20 -9.81 4.43
N SER A 243 12.95 -10.38 3.48
CA SER A 243 13.07 -11.82 3.28
C SER A 243 13.85 -12.54 4.40
N GLY A 244 14.49 -11.81 5.32
CA GLY A 244 15.26 -12.38 6.42
C GLY A 244 14.46 -13.32 7.35
N LEU A 245 13.13 -13.19 7.40
CA LEU A 245 12.25 -14.10 8.15
C LEU A 245 12.36 -15.57 7.69
N VAL A 246 12.80 -15.83 6.44
CA VAL A 246 13.04 -17.18 5.91
C VAL A 246 14.10 -17.92 6.73
N ALA A 247 14.98 -17.21 7.44
CA ALA A 247 15.97 -17.79 8.34
C ALA A 247 15.35 -18.72 9.39
N LEU A 248 14.09 -18.48 9.78
CA LEU A 248 13.36 -19.33 10.74
C LEU A 248 13.16 -20.77 10.22
N LEU A 249 13.29 -21.03 8.93
CA LEU A 249 13.10 -22.36 8.36
C LEU A 249 14.23 -23.33 8.70
N ILE A 250 15.47 -22.88 8.87
CA ILE A 250 16.57 -23.81 9.19
C ILE A 250 16.50 -24.35 10.62
N PRO A 251 16.22 -23.56 11.69
CA PRO A 251 15.96 -24.12 13.00
C PRO A 251 14.72 -25.00 13.03
N VAL A 252 13.66 -24.66 12.28
CA VAL A 252 12.45 -25.49 12.20
C VAL A 252 12.76 -26.83 11.52
N ALA A 253 13.50 -26.82 10.40
CA ALA A 253 13.87 -28.05 9.69
C ALA A 253 14.69 -28.99 10.58
N TYR A 254 15.72 -28.47 11.26
CA TYR A 254 16.50 -29.27 12.21
C TYR A 254 15.73 -29.64 13.48
N GLY A 255 14.81 -28.78 13.95
CA GLY A 255 13.94 -29.08 15.08
C GLY A 255 13.01 -30.25 14.80
N VAL A 256 12.45 -30.32 13.58
CA VAL A 256 11.65 -31.48 13.15
C VAL A 256 12.50 -32.74 13.05
N ARG A 257 13.73 -32.64 12.53
CA ARG A 257 14.66 -33.78 12.50
C ARG A 257 15.03 -34.24 13.90
N TYR A 258 15.35 -33.32 14.79
CA TYR A 258 15.66 -33.59 16.20
C TYR A 258 14.50 -34.29 16.91
N ALA A 259 13.26 -33.88 16.65
CA ALA A 259 12.08 -34.53 17.19
C ALA A 259 11.90 -35.98 16.70
N ASN A 260 12.50 -36.35 15.55
CA ASN A 260 12.45 -37.71 15.00
C ASN A 260 13.58 -38.63 15.51
N LEU A 261 14.61 -38.08 16.17
CA LEU A 261 15.74 -38.86 16.69
C LEU A 261 15.39 -39.62 17.97
N SER A 262 16.07 -40.75 18.20
CA SER A 262 16.07 -41.50 19.46
C SER A 262 16.71 -40.67 20.59
N SER A 263 16.44 -41.01 21.85
CA SER A 263 16.98 -40.28 23.02
C SER A 263 18.51 -40.18 23.00
N ASP A 264 19.19 -41.27 22.61
CA ASP A 264 20.65 -41.36 22.60
C ASP A 264 21.25 -40.61 21.40
N ASP A 265 20.56 -40.61 20.25
CA ASP A 265 20.99 -39.86 19.07
C ASP A 265 20.78 -38.35 19.23
N ARG A 266 19.79 -37.92 20.01
CA ARG A 266 19.52 -36.50 20.27
C ARG A 266 20.71 -35.81 20.91
N GLU A 267 21.32 -36.43 21.92
CA GLU A 267 22.47 -35.85 22.63
C GLU A 267 23.71 -35.79 21.73
N ARG A 268 23.90 -36.79 20.87
CA ARG A 268 25.02 -36.84 19.90
C ARG A 268 24.86 -35.85 18.74
N ARG A 269 23.63 -35.61 18.28
CA ARG A 269 23.35 -34.83 17.05
C ARG A 269 23.03 -33.36 17.30
N ILE A 270 22.63 -32.97 18.52
CA ILE A 270 22.22 -31.58 18.81
C ILE A 270 23.34 -30.57 18.49
N MET A 271 24.59 -30.88 18.85
CA MET A 271 25.74 -30.01 18.56
C MET A 271 26.05 -29.95 17.06
N VAL A 272 25.82 -31.03 16.32
CA VAL A 272 25.95 -31.06 14.84
C VAL A 272 24.88 -30.17 14.19
N TYR A 273 23.64 -30.20 14.69
CA TYR A 273 22.56 -29.35 14.18
C TYR A 273 22.80 -27.88 14.50
N ILE A 274 23.23 -27.55 15.72
CA ILE A 274 23.62 -26.18 16.11
C ILE A 274 24.77 -25.68 15.22
N ARG A 275 25.81 -26.51 15.01
CA ARG A 275 26.91 -26.22 14.07
C ARG A 275 26.37 -25.91 12.68
N ASN A 276 25.50 -26.75 12.14
CA ASN A 276 24.95 -26.55 10.79
C ASN A 276 24.11 -25.27 10.69
N ILE A 277 23.29 -24.96 11.71
CA ILE A 277 22.54 -23.70 11.77
C ILE A 277 23.52 -22.51 11.80
N ALA A 278 24.58 -22.59 12.60
CA ALA A 278 25.62 -21.55 12.66
C ALA A 278 26.37 -21.39 11.33
N ILE A 279 26.67 -22.48 10.63
CA ILE A 279 27.29 -22.45 9.29
C ILE A 279 26.36 -21.77 8.29
N ALA A 280 25.08 -22.11 8.25
CA ALA A 280 24.13 -21.43 7.36
C ALA A 280 24.02 -19.94 7.67
N ALA A 281 23.98 -19.56 8.95
CA ALA A 281 23.97 -18.17 9.37
C ALA A 281 25.25 -17.43 8.94
N PHE A 282 26.42 -18.07 9.11
CA PHE A 282 27.69 -17.53 8.67
C PHE A 282 27.73 -17.32 7.15
N ILE A 283 27.31 -18.32 6.36
CA ILE A 283 27.24 -18.19 4.90
C ILE A 283 26.23 -17.11 4.50
N CYS A 284 25.09 -17.01 5.16
CA CYS A 284 24.12 -15.95 4.91
C CYS A 284 24.74 -14.56 5.11
N VAL A 285 25.46 -14.34 6.21
CA VAL A 285 26.15 -13.07 6.49
C VAL A 285 27.25 -12.82 5.46
N LEU A 286 28.03 -13.84 5.10
CA LEU A 286 29.08 -13.75 4.08
C LEU A 286 28.50 -13.35 2.72
N THR A 287 27.45 -14.02 2.28
CA THR A 287 26.76 -13.75 1.03
C THR A 287 26.12 -12.36 1.03
N PHE A 288 25.50 -11.96 2.14
CA PHE A 288 24.97 -10.60 2.29
C PHE A 288 26.09 -9.56 2.27
N ARG A 289 27.24 -9.80 2.90
CA ARG A 289 28.41 -8.91 2.85
C ARG A 289 28.93 -8.72 1.43
N VAL A 290 28.95 -9.78 0.63
CA VAL A 290 29.39 -9.73 -0.77
C VAL A 290 28.39 -8.97 -1.64
N PHE A 291 27.09 -9.27 -1.55
CA PHE A 291 26.10 -8.74 -2.49
C PHE A 291 25.37 -7.48 -2.02
N GLN A 292 25.53 -7.09 -0.75
CA GLN A 292 25.10 -5.82 -0.16
C GLN A 292 26.31 -5.12 0.52
N PRO A 293 27.41 -4.82 -0.21
CA PRO A 293 28.64 -4.32 0.40
C PRO A 293 28.47 -2.95 1.06
N TYR A 294 27.58 -2.11 0.54
CA TYR A 294 27.38 -0.73 1.00
C TYR A 294 26.45 -0.59 2.21
N ALA A 295 25.90 -1.71 2.69
CA ALA A 295 25.26 -1.74 4.01
C ALA A 295 26.28 -1.59 5.15
N PHE A 296 27.58 -1.74 4.86
CA PHE A 296 28.67 -1.68 5.83
C PHE A 296 29.62 -0.51 5.57
N SER A 297 30.31 -0.05 6.61
CA SER A 297 31.41 0.91 6.50
C SER A 297 32.59 0.28 5.77
N GLY A 298 33.24 1.05 4.90
CA GLY A 298 34.50 0.69 4.25
C GLY A 298 35.60 1.69 4.58
N PRO A 299 36.85 1.46 4.12
CA PRO A 299 37.21 0.46 3.11
C PRO A 299 37.55 -0.94 3.66
N GLY A 300 37.16 -1.99 2.93
CA GLY A 300 37.69 -3.35 3.09
C GLY A 300 36.69 -4.42 3.53
N PHE A 301 36.92 -5.66 3.11
CA PHE A 301 35.98 -6.78 3.27
C PHE A 301 35.60 -7.06 4.75
N PHE A 302 36.58 -7.02 5.65
CA PHE A 302 36.40 -7.38 7.07
C PHE A 302 35.80 -6.26 7.93
N GLN A 303 35.60 -5.05 7.39
CA GLN A 303 34.88 -3.99 8.08
C GLN A 303 33.37 -4.26 7.97
N VAL A 304 32.79 -4.83 9.03
CA VAL A 304 31.38 -5.26 9.10
C VAL A 304 30.51 -4.39 10.00
N ILE A 305 31.00 -3.19 10.36
CA ILE A 305 30.18 -2.20 11.05
C ILE A 305 29.15 -1.65 10.04
N PRO A 306 27.85 -1.59 10.35
CA PRO A 306 26.87 -1.04 9.44
C PRO A 306 27.15 0.44 9.10
N SER A 307 26.93 0.82 7.84
CA SER A 307 27.08 2.20 7.37
C SER A 307 26.02 3.10 7.98
N GLU A 308 26.41 4.28 8.47
CA GLU A 308 25.49 5.28 9.02
C GLU A 308 24.44 5.74 8.01
N LYS A 309 24.86 5.96 6.75
CA LYS A 309 23.95 6.33 5.64
C LYS A 309 22.91 5.23 5.38
N TRP A 310 23.33 3.97 5.40
CA TRP A 310 22.42 2.84 5.20
C TRP A 310 21.43 2.71 6.36
N ILE A 311 21.89 2.84 7.61
CA ILE A 311 21.00 2.84 8.79
C ILE A 311 19.99 3.98 8.72
N ALA A 312 20.43 5.19 8.36
CA ALA A 312 19.55 6.35 8.22
C ALA A 312 18.46 6.09 7.17
N THR A 313 18.84 5.59 6.00
CA THR A 313 17.91 5.19 4.92
C THR A 313 16.89 4.14 5.39
N MET A 314 17.34 3.12 6.13
CA MET A 314 16.46 2.08 6.68
C MET A 314 15.49 2.62 7.74
N LYS A 315 15.93 3.56 8.58
CA LYS A 315 15.05 4.24 9.55
C LYS A 315 13.99 5.09 8.85
N GLU A 316 14.39 5.83 7.82
CA GLU A 316 13.49 6.69 7.05
C GLU A 316 12.41 5.89 6.33
N ILE A 317 12.76 4.84 5.58
CA ILE A 317 11.76 4.00 4.90
C ILE A 317 10.86 3.24 5.89
N SER A 318 11.41 2.85 7.05
CA SER A 318 10.62 2.27 8.13
C SER A 318 9.61 3.27 8.68
N ALA A 319 9.98 4.54 8.84
CA ALA A 319 9.08 5.60 9.29
C ALA A 319 7.99 5.89 8.25
N GLN A 320 8.32 5.96 6.97
CA GLN A 320 7.33 6.11 5.89
C GLN A 320 6.32 4.95 5.87
N SER A 321 6.76 3.74 6.22
CA SER A 321 5.90 2.54 6.25
C SER A 321 4.95 2.47 7.46
N THR A 322 5.12 3.30 8.50
CA THR A 322 4.22 3.28 9.67
C THR A 322 2.92 4.05 9.46
N GLY A 323 2.86 4.89 8.42
CA GLY A 323 1.77 5.84 8.15
C GLY A 323 1.77 7.09 9.02
N ASP A 324 2.79 7.27 9.88
CA ASP A 324 2.94 8.46 10.75
C ASP A 324 3.77 9.58 10.10
N VAL A 325 4.29 9.34 8.90
CA VAL A 325 4.93 10.36 8.05
C VAL A 325 3.90 10.85 7.05
N ASP A 326 3.83 12.17 6.86
CA ASP A 326 2.97 12.75 5.83
C ASP A 326 3.61 12.59 4.44
N PHE A 327 3.25 11.49 3.79
CA PHE A 327 3.79 11.06 2.51
C PHE A 327 2.61 10.71 1.60
N PRO A 328 2.41 11.38 0.45
CA PRO A 328 1.18 11.23 -0.35
C PRO A 328 0.82 9.78 -0.70
N PRO A 329 1.77 8.91 -1.15
CA PRO A 329 1.46 7.50 -1.42
C PRO A 329 0.98 6.71 -0.20
N ALA A 330 1.21 7.19 1.02
CA ALA A 330 0.75 6.52 2.24
C ALA A 330 -0.76 6.75 2.53
N LEU A 331 -1.40 7.76 1.92
CA LEU A 331 -2.83 8.05 2.10
C LEU A 331 -3.73 6.88 1.64
N GLN A 332 -3.31 6.10 0.65
CA GLN A 332 -4.06 4.93 0.17
C GLN A 332 -4.35 3.88 1.25
N TRP A 333 -3.51 3.82 2.29
CA TRP A 333 -3.61 2.88 3.41
C TRP A 333 -4.58 3.33 4.51
N ALA A 334 -5.01 4.60 4.48
CA ALA A 334 -5.99 5.12 5.41
C ALA A 334 -7.27 4.28 5.38
N ARG A 335 -7.77 3.92 6.58
CA ARG A 335 -9.02 3.16 6.79
C ARG A 335 -9.06 1.81 6.07
N ARG A 336 -7.91 1.18 5.79
CA ARG A 336 -7.88 -0.17 5.21
C ARG A 336 -8.08 -1.24 6.29
N PRO A 337 -9.03 -2.17 6.11
CA PRO A 337 -9.25 -3.25 7.08
C PRO A 337 -8.18 -4.35 6.96
N LEU A 338 -8.09 -5.23 7.96
CA LEU A 338 -7.17 -6.38 7.95
C LEU A 338 -7.45 -7.37 6.81
N TRP A 339 -8.69 -7.46 6.34
CA TRP A 339 -9.05 -8.31 5.19
C TRP A 339 -8.62 -7.74 3.84
N PHE A 340 -8.11 -6.51 3.78
CA PHE A 340 -7.71 -5.86 2.52
C PHE A 340 -6.65 -6.66 1.75
N ALA A 341 -5.62 -7.17 2.44
CA ALA A 341 -4.59 -8.00 1.82
C ALA A 341 -5.16 -9.30 1.23
N PRO A 342 -5.88 -10.18 1.98
CA PRO A 342 -6.44 -11.39 1.39
C PRO A 342 -7.47 -11.12 0.29
N TYR A 343 -8.25 -10.03 0.37
CA TYR A 343 -9.17 -9.64 -0.70
C TYR A 343 -8.43 -9.38 -2.02
N ASN A 344 -7.37 -8.56 -1.99
CA ASN A 344 -6.60 -8.25 -3.20
C ASN A 344 -5.84 -9.47 -3.73
N MET A 345 -5.27 -10.27 -2.83
CA MET A 345 -4.59 -11.51 -3.21
C MET A 345 -5.54 -12.52 -3.87
N ILE A 346 -6.75 -12.71 -3.33
CA ILE A 346 -7.71 -13.69 -3.86
C ILE A 346 -8.32 -13.23 -5.18
N LEU A 347 -8.77 -11.97 -5.27
CA LEU A 347 -9.50 -11.50 -6.44
C LEU A 347 -8.59 -11.12 -7.61
N PHE A 348 -7.47 -10.44 -7.34
CA PHE A 348 -6.65 -9.82 -8.37
C PHE A 348 -5.29 -10.49 -8.52
N GLY A 349 -4.54 -10.66 -7.42
CA GLY A 349 -3.15 -11.15 -7.49
C GLY A 349 -3.03 -12.61 -7.92
N MET A 350 -3.78 -13.52 -7.29
CA MET A 350 -3.86 -14.94 -7.69
C MET A 350 -4.97 -15.19 -8.71
N GLY A 351 -6.00 -14.34 -8.72
CA GLY A 351 -7.26 -14.59 -9.40
C GLY A 351 -8.16 -15.55 -8.60
N LEU A 352 -9.48 -15.38 -8.72
CA LEU A 352 -10.48 -16.10 -7.92
C LEU A 352 -10.27 -17.64 -7.87
N PRO A 353 -9.97 -18.34 -8.99
CA PRO A 353 -9.82 -19.80 -8.98
C PRO A 353 -8.62 -20.29 -8.15
N PHE A 354 -7.44 -19.68 -8.34
CA PHE A 354 -6.25 -20.00 -7.54
C PHE A 354 -6.40 -19.51 -6.10
N GLY A 355 -6.86 -18.27 -5.90
CA GLY A 355 -7.03 -17.67 -4.57
C GLY A 355 -7.93 -18.50 -3.66
N LEU A 356 -9.11 -18.93 -4.15
CA LEU A 356 -10.02 -19.79 -3.38
C LEU A 356 -9.39 -21.15 -3.07
N ALA A 357 -8.72 -21.78 -4.03
CA ALA A 357 -8.03 -23.06 -3.82
C ALA A 357 -6.89 -22.93 -2.79
N ALA A 358 -6.13 -21.82 -2.83
CA ALA A 358 -5.02 -21.54 -1.94
C ALA A 358 -5.48 -21.33 -0.49
N PHE A 359 -6.45 -20.46 -0.25
CA PHE A 359 -6.94 -20.18 1.11
C PHE A 359 -7.75 -21.34 1.69
N THR A 360 -8.52 -22.05 0.87
CA THR A 360 -9.19 -23.30 1.29
C THR A 360 -8.16 -24.36 1.64
N GLY A 361 -7.16 -24.57 0.79
CA GLY A 361 -6.04 -25.47 1.03
C GLY A 361 -5.26 -25.11 2.30
N PHE A 362 -5.08 -23.81 2.55
CA PHE A 362 -4.38 -23.29 3.73
C PHE A 362 -5.10 -23.66 5.03
N GLY A 363 -6.42 -23.47 5.08
CA GLY A 363 -7.25 -23.89 6.22
C GLY A 363 -7.29 -25.41 6.39
N LEU A 364 -7.44 -26.16 5.29
CA LEU A 364 -7.43 -27.63 5.32
C LEU A 364 -6.08 -28.20 5.78
N MET A 365 -4.97 -27.60 5.36
CA MET A 365 -3.64 -28.02 5.75
C MET A 365 -3.41 -27.73 7.24
N ALA A 366 -3.85 -26.57 7.74
CA ALA A 366 -3.81 -26.25 9.17
C ALA A 366 -4.59 -27.30 10.00
N TRP A 367 -5.82 -27.60 9.59
CA TRP A 367 -6.64 -28.64 10.21
C TRP A 367 -5.95 -30.01 10.18
N ARG A 368 -5.32 -30.37 9.05
CA ARG A 368 -4.61 -31.64 8.90
C ARG A 368 -3.37 -31.71 9.77
N MET A 369 -2.66 -30.60 9.97
CA MET A 369 -1.52 -30.55 10.89
C MET A 369 -1.96 -30.78 12.34
N ILE A 370 -3.12 -30.27 12.75
CA ILE A 370 -3.67 -30.50 14.09
C ILE A 370 -4.13 -31.95 14.27
N THR A 371 -4.71 -32.55 13.22
CA THR A 371 -5.34 -33.88 13.29
C THR A 371 -4.44 -35.05 12.88
N ALA A 372 -3.31 -34.80 12.21
CA ALA A 372 -2.45 -35.82 11.63
C ALA A 372 -0.96 -35.42 11.68
N ASN A 373 -0.17 -35.82 10.68
CA ASN A 373 1.28 -35.58 10.64
C ASN A 373 1.61 -34.14 10.21
N TRP A 374 1.86 -33.27 11.19
CA TRP A 374 2.27 -31.87 10.97
C TRP A 374 3.66 -31.71 10.35
N ARG A 375 4.55 -32.70 10.53
CA ARG A 375 5.99 -32.60 10.19
C ARG A 375 6.24 -32.39 8.70
N LYS A 376 5.37 -32.94 7.84
CA LYS A 376 5.47 -32.79 6.36
C LYS A 376 5.09 -31.39 5.88
N HIS A 377 4.25 -30.67 6.64
CA HIS A 377 3.62 -29.44 6.18
C HIS A 377 4.20 -28.18 6.85
N ILE A 378 4.88 -28.32 7.99
CA ILE A 378 5.29 -27.19 8.83
C ILE A 378 6.20 -26.17 8.14
N LEU A 379 7.11 -26.59 7.24
CA LEU A 379 7.97 -25.63 6.54
C LEU A 379 7.17 -24.78 5.55
N ILE A 380 6.27 -25.41 4.77
CA ILE A 380 5.47 -24.74 3.75
C ILE A 380 4.39 -23.88 4.40
N TRP A 381 3.59 -24.48 5.28
CA TRP A 381 2.49 -23.81 5.95
C TRP A 381 2.98 -22.79 6.96
N GLY A 382 4.02 -23.11 7.75
CA GLY A 382 4.57 -22.21 8.76
C GLY A 382 5.21 -20.96 8.16
N TRP A 383 5.99 -21.09 7.09
CA TRP A 383 6.50 -19.93 6.33
C TRP A 383 5.35 -19.04 5.86
N THR A 384 4.37 -19.66 5.18
CA THR A 384 3.21 -18.95 4.62
C THR A 384 2.42 -18.23 5.70
N ALA A 385 2.12 -18.92 6.81
CA ALA A 385 1.33 -18.38 7.91
C ALA A 385 2.03 -17.21 8.61
N ILE A 386 3.30 -17.39 9.00
CA ILE A 386 4.07 -16.36 9.71
C ILE A 386 4.22 -15.12 8.84
N TYR A 387 4.65 -15.29 7.60
CA TYR A 387 4.87 -14.16 6.70
C TYR A 387 3.56 -13.46 6.32
N PHE A 388 2.50 -14.21 6.01
CA PHE A 388 1.18 -13.66 5.70
C PHE A 388 0.64 -12.84 6.87
N ILE A 389 0.64 -13.39 8.09
CA ILE A 389 0.12 -12.72 9.29
C ILE A 389 0.93 -11.45 9.57
N TRP A 390 2.26 -11.54 9.53
CA TRP A 390 3.12 -10.37 9.76
C TRP A 390 2.87 -9.28 8.71
N GLN A 391 2.95 -9.60 7.43
CA GLN A 391 2.83 -8.62 6.35
C GLN A 391 1.40 -8.07 6.18
N ALA A 392 0.36 -8.86 6.49
CA ALA A 392 -1.03 -8.39 6.46
C ALA A 392 -1.39 -7.54 7.69
N SER A 393 -0.65 -7.68 8.80
CA SER A 393 -0.87 -6.88 10.02
C SER A 393 -0.17 -5.52 9.99
N ASN A 394 0.87 -5.37 9.15
CA ASN A 394 1.56 -4.10 8.93
C ASN A 394 0.60 -3.01 8.43
N TRP A 395 0.96 -1.72 8.58
CA TRP A 395 0.11 -0.62 8.08
C TRP A 395 0.06 -0.60 6.55
N VAL A 396 1.21 -0.70 5.90
CA VAL A 396 1.34 -0.93 4.46
C VAL A 396 1.07 -2.40 4.18
N ARG A 397 -0.08 -2.69 3.56
CA ARG A 397 -0.61 -4.04 3.33
C ARG A 397 -0.60 -4.43 1.86
N ALA A 398 0.37 -3.93 1.11
CA ALA A 398 0.46 -4.12 -0.33
C ALA A 398 0.53 -5.60 -0.73
N MET A 399 -0.29 -6.02 -1.67
CA MET A 399 -0.27 -7.41 -2.14
C MET A 399 1.03 -7.78 -2.85
N ARG A 400 1.76 -6.79 -3.42
CA ARG A 400 3.12 -6.97 -3.94
C ARG A 400 4.06 -7.52 -2.87
N TYR A 401 3.96 -7.03 -1.63
CA TYR A 401 4.82 -7.50 -0.54
C TYR A 401 4.50 -8.93 -0.12
N GLN A 402 3.34 -9.45 -0.48
CA GLN A 402 2.96 -10.84 -0.23
C GLN A 402 3.52 -11.81 -1.29
N VAL A 403 4.18 -11.34 -2.37
CA VAL A 403 4.61 -12.23 -3.48
C VAL A 403 5.54 -13.37 -3.02
N LEU A 404 6.31 -13.17 -1.93
CA LEU A 404 7.24 -14.18 -1.39
C LEU A 404 6.56 -15.48 -0.91
N ILE A 405 5.25 -15.48 -0.73
CA ILE A 405 4.47 -16.65 -0.30
C ILE A 405 3.54 -17.20 -1.39
N TYR A 406 3.40 -16.54 -2.53
CA TYR A 406 2.59 -17.04 -3.65
C TYR A 406 3.04 -18.42 -4.14
N PRO A 407 4.37 -18.69 -4.30
CA PRO A 407 4.86 -20.02 -4.63
C PRO A 407 4.42 -21.10 -3.63
N MET A 408 4.37 -20.78 -2.34
CA MET A 408 3.90 -21.73 -1.33
C MET A 408 2.39 -21.89 -1.32
N PHE A 409 1.62 -20.82 -1.57
CA PHE A 409 0.18 -20.90 -1.75
C PHE A 409 -0.20 -21.81 -2.93
N ALA A 410 0.58 -21.80 -4.03
CA ALA A 410 0.39 -22.73 -5.14
C ALA A 410 0.60 -24.20 -4.71
N ILE A 411 1.61 -24.48 -3.89
CA ILE A 411 1.84 -25.82 -3.31
C ILE A 411 0.69 -26.22 -2.39
N ILE A 412 0.19 -25.31 -1.56
CA ILE A 412 -0.90 -25.54 -0.61
C ILE A 412 -2.23 -25.79 -1.35
N ALA A 413 -2.52 -25.03 -2.39
CA ALA A 413 -3.68 -25.23 -3.27
C ALA A 413 -3.63 -26.61 -3.94
N ALA A 414 -2.48 -26.94 -4.55
CA ALA A 414 -2.26 -28.22 -5.20
C ALA A 414 -2.40 -29.39 -4.22
N TRP A 415 -1.87 -29.25 -3.00
CA TRP A 415 -2.01 -30.22 -1.94
C TRP A 415 -3.49 -30.43 -1.56
N GLY A 416 -4.27 -29.37 -1.40
CA GLY A 416 -5.69 -29.45 -1.02
C GLY A 416 -6.51 -30.20 -2.05
N ILE A 417 -6.32 -29.89 -3.34
CA ILE A 417 -7.00 -30.53 -4.47
C ILE A 417 -6.64 -32.03 -4.55
N ILE A 418 -5.35 -32.36 -4.49
CA ILE A 418 -4.88 -33.76 -4.55
C ILE A 418 -5.30 -34.55 -3.30
N SER A 419 -5.35 -33.92 -2.14
CA SER A 419 -5.81 -34.56 -0.91
C SER A 419 -7.30 -34.94 -1.00
N LEU A 420 -8.14 -34.10 -1.59
CA LEU A 420 -9.55 -34.43 -1.87
C LEU A 420 -9.67 -35.65 -2.81
N TRP A 421 -8.83 -35.70 -3.85
CA TRP A 421 -8.78 -36.83 -4.79
C TRP A 421 -8.38 -38.14 -4.08
N ASP A 422 -7.34 -38.08 -3.25
CA ASP A 422 -6.83 -39.25 -2.53
C ASP A 422 -7.82 -39.72 -1.44
N MET A 423 -8.54 -38.83 -0.77
CA MET A 423 -9.66 -39.22 0.11
C MET A 423 -10.73 -40.02 -0.63
N GLY A 424 -11.05 -39.65 -1.88
CA GLY A 424 -11.95 -40.40 -2.74
C GLY A 424 -11.45 -41.80 -3.13
N LYS A 425 -10.16 -42.13 -2.93
CA LYS A 425 -9.63 -43.49 -3.13
C LYS A 425 -9.85 -44.39 -1.92
N ILE A 426 -9.85 -43.80 -0.72
CA ILE A 426 -9.87 -44.51 0.56
C ILE A 426 -11.31 -44.76 1.05
N VAL A 427 -12.27 -43.92 0.65
CA VAL A 427 -13.68 -44.05 1.06
C VAL A 427 -14.32 -45.33 0.49
N ILE A 428 -14.77 -46.22 1.38
CA ILE A 428 -15.38 -47.54 1.05
C ILE A 428 -16.75 -47.40 0.36
N ARG A 429 -17.50 -46.31 0.62
CA ARG A 429 -18.82 -46.08 0.01
C ARG A 429 -18.68 -45.57 -1.44
N PRO A 430 -19.13 -46.32 -2.46
CA PRO A 430 -18.84 -46.02 -3.87
C PRO A 430 -19.40 -44.66 -4.32
N ARG A 431 -20.63 -44.30 -3.93
CA ARG A 431 -21.21 -42.98 -4.27
C ARG A 431 -20.40 -41.82 -3.71
N ARG A 432 -19.96 -41.90 -2.45
CA ARG A 432 -19.19 -40.83 -1.78
C ARG A 432 -17.76 -40.73 -2.34
N ALA A 433 -17.14 -41.87 -2.66
CA ALA A 433 -15.85 -41.92 -3.34
C ALA A 433 -15.88 -41.24 -4.72
N THR A 434 -16.90 -41.54 -5.53
CA THR A 434 -17.09 -40.92 -6.85
C THR A 434 -17.31 -39.41 -6.74
N VAL A 435 -18.17 -38.95 -5.82
CA VAL A 435 -18.43 -37.52 -5.61
C VAL A 435 -17.13 -36.77 -5.25
N LEU A 436 -16.32 -37.29 -4.33
CA LEU A 436 -15.06 -36.65 -3.95
C LEU A 436 -14.06 -36.55 -5.10
N ARG A 437 -13.98 -37.57 -5.96
CA ARG A 437 -13.11 -37.55 -7.14
C ARG A 437 -13.60 -36.58 -8.21
N ILE A 438 -14.91 -36.51 -8.44
CA ILE A 438 -15.52 -35.53 -9.35
C ILE A 438 -15.27 -34.12 -8.83
N LEU A 439 -15.47 -33.88 -7.53
CA LEU A 439 -15.21 -32.57 -6.91
C LEU A 439 -13.73 -32.18 -7.01
N ALA A 440 -12.81 -33.12 -6.75
CA ALA A 440 -11.38 -32.84 -6.86
C ALA A 440 -10.94 -32.58 -8.31
N LEU A 441 -11.49 -33.31 -9.29
CA LEU A 441 -11.25 -33.05 -10.70
C LEU A 441 -11.81 -31.70 -11.12
N ALA A 442 -13.07 -31.40 -10.76
CA ALA A 442 -13.70 -30.13 -11.04
C ALA A 442 -12.94 -28.96 -10.40
N ALA A 443 -12.54 -29.08 -9.14
CA ALA A 443 -11.74 -28.08 -8.43
C ALA A 443 -10.35 -27.91 -9.06
N GLY A 444 -9.67 -29.00 -9.43
CA GLY A 444 -8.38 -28.96 -10.12
C GLY A 444 -8.46 -28.30 -11.48
N THR A 445 -9.44 -28.68 -12.31
CA THR A 445 -9.68 -28.08 -13.62
C THR A 445 -10.08 -26.61 -13.49
N PHE A 446 -10.99 -26.27 -12.57
CA PHE A 446 -11.39 -24.88 -12.32
C PHE A 446 -10.20 -24.04 -11.89
N ALA A 447 -9.38 -24.53 -10.94
CA ALA A 447 -8.19 -23.82 -10.48
C ALA A 447 -7.19 -23.62 -11.63
N VAL A 448 -6.81 -24.66 -12.38
CA VAL A 448 -5.80 -24.51 -13.45
C VAL A 448 -6.34 -23.72 -14.63
N CYS A 449 -7.45 -24.15 -15.24
CA CYS A 449 -7.99 -23.49 -16.42
C CYS A 449 -8.40 -22.06 -16.10
N GLY A 450 -9.07 -21.82 -14.97
CA GLY A 450 -9.47 -20.47 -14.56
C GLY A 450 -8.26 -19.57 -14.32
N THR A 451 -7.19 -20.08 -13.71
CA THR A 451 -5.95 -19.30 -13.50
C THR A 451 -5.25 -18.99 -14.82
N LEU A 452 -5.12 -19.96 -15.73
CA LEU A 452 -4.49 -19.74 -17.04
C LEU A 452 -5.32 -18.83 -17.95
N ILE A 453 -6.65 -18.93 -17.90
CA ILE A 453 -7.57 -18.02 -18.60
C ILE A 453 -7.38 -16.60 -18.08
N TYR A 454 -7.36 -16.42 -16.75
CA TYR A 454 -7.16 -15.10 -16.15
C TYR A 454 -5.75 -14.55 -16.43
N ALA A 455 -4.71 -15.39 -16.40
CA ALA A 455 -3.35 -15.04 -16.79
C ALA A 455 -3.27 -14.56 -18.23
N PHE A 456 -3.92 -15.28 -19.15
CA PHE A 456 -3.99 -14.91 -20.56
C PHE A 456 -4.75 -13.59 -20.76
N ALA A 457 -5.90 -13.43 -20.09
CA ALA A 457 -6.68 -12.19 -20.12
C ALA A 457 -5.84 -11.00 -19.64
N PHE A 458 -5.09 -11.18 -18.55
CA PHE A 458 -4.23 -10.17 -17.96
C PHE A 458 -3.03 -9.84 -18.86
N SER A 459 -2.35 -10.84 -19.43
CA SER A 459 -1.19 -10.60 -20.30
C SER A 459 -1.54 -9.81 -21.57
N ARG A 460 -2.83 -9.71 -21.94
CA ARG A 460 -3.27 -8.84 -23.04
C ARG A 460 -3.00 -7.37 -22.78
N ILE A 461 -2.89 -6.93 -21.52
CA ILE A 461 -2.54 -5.55 -21.16
C ILE A 461 -1.23 -5.14 -21.83
N TYR A 462 -0.20 -6.00 -21.79
CA TYR A 462 1.11 -5.75 -22.40
C TYR A 462 1.16 -5.89 -23.92
N THR A 463 0.03 -6.26 -24.55
CA THR A 463 -0.10 -6.35 -26.02
C THR A 463 -0.96 -5.23 -26.61
N ARG A 464 -1.49 -4.36 -25.75
CA ARG A 464 -2.25 -3.17 -26.13
C ARG A 464 -1.41 -1.94 -25.77
N PRO A 465 -1.65 -0.78 -26.42
CA PRO A 465 -1.05 0.46 -25.97
C PRO A 465 -1.38 0.71 -24.49
N MET A 466 -0.36 1.09 -23.72
CA MET A 466 -0.53 1.52 -22.34
C MET A 466 -1.49 2.71 -22.27
N THR A 467 -2.35 2.77 -21.24
CA THR A 467 -3.50 3.70 -21.20
C THR A 467 -3.10 5.18 -21.28
N ARG A 468 -1.98 5.60 -20.68
CA ARG A 468 -1.45 6.98 -20.81
C ARG A 468 -0.89 7.27 -22.19
N ILE A 469 -0.31 6.28 -22.86
CA ILE A 469 0.15 6.41 -24.26
C ILE A 469 -1.07 6.57 -25.17
N ALA A 470 -2.06 5.69 -25.04
CA ALA A 470 -3.32 5.77 -25.80
C ALA A 470 -4.04 7.10 -25.56
N ALA A 471 -4.07 7.57 -24.31
CA ALA A 471 -4.63 8.87 -23.96
C ALA A 471 -3.84 10.03 -24.60
N SER A 472 -2.51 9.96 -24.60
CA SER A 472 -1.67 10.99 -25.21
C SER A 472 -1.84 11.05 -26.72
N GLU A 473 -1.88 9.91 -27.40
CA GLU A 473 -2.19 9.81 -28.82
C GLU A 473 -3.56 10.42 -29.12
N TRP A 474 -4.58 10.09 -28.33
CA TRP A 474 -5.90 10.69 -28.48
C TRP A 474 -5.91 12.19 -28.23
N ILE A 475 -5.22 12.68 -27.20
CA ILE A 475 -5.09 14.12 -26.91
C ILE A 475 -4.47 14.84 -28.11
N TYR A 476 -3.37 14.31 -28.66
CA TYR A 476 -2.73 14.88 -29.85
C TYR A 476 -3.65 14.94 -31.07
N GLN A 477 -4.62 14.02 -31.19
CA GLN A 477 -5.56 13.99 -32.30
C GLN A 477 -6.88 14.72 -32.03
N ASN A 478 -7.26 15.01 -30.78
CA ASN A 478 -8.61 15.48 -30.44
C ASN A 478 -8.65 16.75 -29.59
N VAL A 479 -7.54 17.14 -28.97
CA VAL A 479 -7.44 18.38 -28.19
C VAL A 479 -6.60 19.37 -29.01
N PRO A 480 -7.24 20.41 -29.61
CA PRO A 480 -6.52 21.38 -30.42
C PRO A 480 -5.46 22.16 -29.64
N ALA A 481 -4.23 22.18 -30.15
CA ALA A 481 -3.16 23.09 -29.75
C ALA A 481 -3.33 24.45 -30.46
N ALA A 482 -2.42 25.41 -30.25
CA ALA A 482 -2.51 26.72 -30.90
C ALA A 482 -2.42 26.66 -32.44
N ILE A 483 -1.67 25.69 -32.97
CA ILE A 483 -1.49 25.45 -34.40
C ILE A 483 -1.61 23.95 -34.65
N ASN A 484 -2.51 23.54 -35.54
CA ASN A 484 -2.78 22.12 -35.83
C ASN A 484 -2.66 21.87 -37.34
N LEU A 485 -1.70 21.04 -37.74
CA LEU A 485 -1.53 20.64 -39.13
C LEU A 485 -2.38 19.40 -39.43
N ASN A 486 -3.26 19.48 -40.43
CA ASN A 486 -4.07 18.35 -40.86
C ASN A 486 -3.38 17.68 -42.06
N ILE A 487 -2.70 16.56 -41.80
CA ILE A 487 -1.98 15.77 -42.82
C ILE A 487 -2.90 14.65 -43.30
N ASN A 488 -3.40 14.75 -44.52
CA ASN A 488 -4.15 13.67 -45.16
C ASN A 488 -3.17 12.60 -45.68
N THR A 489 -3.20 11.41 -45.09
CA THR A 489 -2.33 10.27 -45.44
C THR A 489 -2.86 9.46 -46.62
N GLY A 490 -4.11 9.73 -47.04
CA GLY A 490 -4.88 8.94 -48.00
C GLY A 490 -5.88 7.97 -47.35
N GLU A 491 -5.60 7.52 -46.12
CA GLU A 491 -6.51 6.64 -45.35
C GLU A 491 -7.28 7.45 -44.28
N ASP A 492 -6.60 8.39 -43.63
CA ASP A 492 -7.09 9.19 -42.52
C ASP A 492 -6.45 10.60 -42.51
N ILE A 493 -7.01 11.49 -41.69
CA ILE A 493 -6.44 12.81 -41.41
C ILE A 493 -5.70 12.72 -40.09
N PHE A 494 -4.37 12.82 -40.14
CA PHE A 494 -3.50 12.87 -38.97
C PHE A 494 -3.27 14.32 -38.55
N ILE A 495 -3.59 14.65 -37.30
CA ILE A 495 -3.37 15.97 -36.73
C ILE A 495 -1.99 16.00 -36.08
N GLN A 496 -1.13 16.89 -36.56
CA GLN A 496 0.16 17.19 -35.93
C GLN A 496 0.10 18.57 -35.26
N PRO A 497 0.00 18.63 -33.92
CA PRO A 497 0.09 19.90 -33.22
C PRO A 497 1.51 20.45 -33.30
N LEU A 498 1.62 21.75 -33.56
CA LEU A 498 2.89 22.45 -33.55
C LEU A 498 3.07 23.27 -32.30
N ALA A 499 4.33 23.37 -31.91
CA ALA A 499 4.80 24.27 -30.88
C ALA A 499 4.42 25.73 -31.22
N PHE A 500 4.14 26.55 -30.20
CA PHE A 500 3.86 27.98 -30.35
C PHE A 500 4.55 28.79 -29.25
N ARG A 501 5.13 29.94 -29.60
CA ARG A 501 5.96 30.72 -28.67
C ARG A 501 5.12 31.38 -27.59
N GLY A 502 5.40 30.97 -26.35
CA GLY A 502 4.72 31.40 -25.13
C GLY A 502 5.31 32.61 -24.42
N THR A 503 6.29 33.27 -25.03
CA THR A 503 6.99 34.42 -24.44
C THR A 503 6.81 35.64 -25.33
N ARG A 504 6.69 36.81 -24.70
CA ARG A 504 6.63 38.10 -25.38
C ARG A 504 7.88 38.90 -25.06
N THR A 505 8.63 39.27 -26.10
CA THR A 505 9.69 40.28 -25.98
C THR A 505 9.08 41.68 -25.97
N ILE A 506 9.50 42.50 -25.02
CA ILE A 506 9.11 43.90 -24.84
C ILE A 506 10.35 44.75 -25.08
N THR A 507 10.26 45.72 -25.98
CA THR A 507 11.29 46.74 -26.20
C THR A 507 10.66 48.13 -26.29
N THR A 508 11.49 49.16 -26.40
CA THR A 508 11.05 50.56 -26.50
C THR A 508 10.42 50.85 -27.87
N GLU A 509 10.92 50.20 -28.91
CA GLU A 509 10.40 50.28 -30.28
C GLU A 509 9.16 49.39 -30.49
N ASP A 510 8.95 48.43 -29.59
CA ASP A 510 7.90 47.44 -29.68
C ASP A 510 7.18 47.23 -28.33
N PRO A 511 6.43 48.24 -27.87
CA PRO A 511 5.70 48.18 -26.62
C PRO A 511 4.57 47.15 -26.72
N MET A 512 4.25 46.56 -25.58
CA MET A 512 3.15 45.63 -25.44
C MET A 512 1.88 46.38 -25.06
N GLY A 513 0.77 46.19 -25.77
CA GLY A 513 -0.52 46.79 -25.45
C GLY A 513 -1.61 45.73 -25.31
N ILE A 514 -2.42 45.81 -24.25
CA ILE A 514 -3.55 44.91 -24.00
C ILE A 514 -4.78 45.73 -23.67
N LYS A 515 -5.85 45.54 -24.43
CA LYS A 515 -7.18 46.03 -24.08
C LYS A 515 -7.85 45.07 -23.10
N PHE A 516 -8.49 45.58 -22.05
CA PHE A 516 -9.24 44.77 -21.10
C PHE A 516 -10.53 45.44 -20.66
N SER A 517 -11.54 44.64 -20.34
CA SER A 517 -12.75 45.09 -19.66
C SER A 517 -12.70 44.69 -18.19
N ALA A 518 -13.07 45.59 -17.30
CA ALA A 518 -13.03 45.33 -15.87
C ALA A 518 -14.18 44.40 -15.45
N SER A 519 -13.84 43.23 -14.90
CA SER A 519 -14.84 42.27 -14.38
C SER A 519 -15.40 42.67 -13.01
N THR A 520 -14.69 43.51 -12.28
CA THR A 520 -15.08 44.06 -10.97
C THR A 520 -14.62 45.52 -10.84
N SER A 521 -15.24 46.27 -9.92
CA SER A 521 -14.82 47.64 -9.62
C SER A 521 -13.82 47.65 -8.46
N GLY A 522 -12.85 48.56 -8.48
CA GLY A 522 -11.90 48.76 -7.37
C GLY A 522 -10.77 49.74 -7.70
N ILE A 523 -9.95 50.07 -6.71
CA ILE A 523 -8.78 50.94 -6.89
C ILE A 523 -7.60 50.09 -7.35
N LEU A 524 -7.01 50.41 -8.51
CA LEU A 524 -5.81 49.75 -9.01
C LEU A 524 -4.61 50.05 -8.11
N SER A 525 -4.10 49.02 -7.44
CA SER A 525 -2.98 49.12 -6.50
C SER A 525 -1.72 48.40 -6.99
N GLY A 526 -1.83 47.52 -7.99
CA GLY A 526 -0.69 46.82 -8.58
C GLY A 526 -0.97 46.20 -9.94
N ILE A 527 0.05 46.13 -10.79
CA ILE A 527 0.06 45.42 -12.08
C ILE A 527 1.13 44.35 -11.98
N LYS A 528 0.71 43.09 -11.85
CA LYS A 528 1.60 41.96 -11.63
C LYS A 528 1.84 41.20 -12.92
N LEU A 529 3.10 41.07 -13.31
CA LEU A 529 3.57 40.16 -14.35
C LEU A 529 4.10 38.89 -13.66
N GLU A 530 3.64 37.72 -14.09
CA GLU A 530 4.02 36.45 -13.45
C GLU A 530 5.49 36.09 -13.65
N HIS A 531 6.03 36.34 -14.84
CA HIS A 531 7.43 36.07 -15.15
C HIS A 531 8.00 37.17 -16.04
N ILE A 532 9.17 37.67 -15.69
CA ILE A 532 9.96 38.57 -16.52
C ILE A 532 11.45 38.33 -16.37
N ILE A 533 12.16 38.29 -17.51
CA ILE A 533 13.59 38.01 -17.57
C ILE A 533 14.29 38.86 -18.62
N ASP A 534 15.50 39.30 -18.32
CA ASP A 534 16.45 39.73 -19.35
C ASP A 534 17.15 38.50 -19.95
N ALA A 535 16.62 38.00 -21.07
CA ALA A 535 17.17 36.85 -21.77
C ALA A 535 18.58 37.10 -22.35
N ALA A 536 18.99 38.37 -22.53
CA ALA A 536 20.31 38.72 -23.03
C ALA A 536 21.36 38.83 -21.91
N HIS A 537 20.94 38.78 -20.64
CA HIS A 537 21.79 38.88 -19.45
C HIS A 537 22.75 40.08 -19.50
N LEU A 538 22.25 41.22 -19.97
CA LEU A 538 23.02 42.45 -20.08
C LEU A 538 23.29 43.01 -18.67
N PRO A 539 24.50 43.54 -18.38
CA PRO A 539 24.89 43.99 -17.05
C PRO A 539 24.26 45.33 -16.63
N GLN A 540 23.57 46.00 -17.55
CA GLN A 540 22.91 47.28 -17.30
C GLN A 540 21.54 47.07 -16.66
N VAL A 541 21.14 48.01 -15.79
CA VAL A 541 19.82 48.04 -15.17
C VAL A 541 18.79 48.42 -16.22
N LYS A 542 17.59 47.83 -16.14
CA LYS A 542 16.50 48.04 -17.10
C LYS A 542 15.31 48.65 -16.39
N THR A 543 14.58 49.51 -17.09
CA THR A 543 13.35 50.11 -16.59
C THR A 543 12.16 49.59 -17.36
N LEU A 544 11.26 48.91 -16.67
CA LEU A 544 9.97 48.48 -17.20
C LEU A 544 8.90 49.47 -16.73
N GLN A 545 8.15 50.03 -17.68
CA GLN A 545 7.07 50.97 -17.43
C GLN A 545 5.73 50.35 -17.82
N ALA A 546 4.70 50.53 -17.00
CA ALA A 546 3.32 50.23 -17.32
C ALA A 546 2.46 51.50 -17.30
N GLN A 547 1.61 51.68 -18.31
CA GLN A 547 0.68 52.79 -18.44
C GLN A 547 -0.75 52.26 -18.59
N VAL A 548 -1.70 52.81 -17.86
CA VAL A 548 -3.12 52.50 -18.00
C VAL A 548 -3.84 53.72 -18.58
N THR A 549 -4.60 53.51 -19.64
CA THR A 549 -5.35 54.56 -20.35
C THR A 549 -6.83 54.19 -20.49
N ASP A 550 -7.70 55.19 -20.67
CA ASP A 550 -9.10 54.95 -21.05
C ASP A 550 -9.24 54.62 -22.55
N VAL A 551 -10.43 54.23 -22.99
CA VAL A 551 -10.75 53.96 -24.42
C VAL A 551 -10.56 55.17 -25.36
N LYS A 552 -10.41 56.39 -24.84
CA LYS A 552 -10.10 57.59 -25.64
C LYS A 552 -8.60 57.87 -25.72
N GLY A 553 -7.77 57.04 -25.09
CA GLY A 553 -6.31 57.18 -25.03
C GLY A 553 -5.83 58.17 -23.97
N ASN A 554 -6.69 58.63 -23.05
CA ASN A 554 -6.26 59.49 -21.95
C ASN A 554 -5.50 58.66 -20.91
N LEU A 555 -4.28 59.09 -20.55
CA LEU A 555 -3.48 58.46 -19.50
C LEU A 555 -4.16 58.61 -18.14
N LEU A 556 -4.45 57.49 -17.49
CA LEU A 556 -5.04 57.43 -16.15
C LEU A 556 -3.96 57.33 -15.08
N THR A 557 -2.98 56.43 -15.28
CA THR A 557 -1.81 56.29 -14.40
C THR A 557 -0.64 55.67 -15.15
N THR A 558 0.56 55.90 -14.65
CA THR A 558 1.78 55.20 -15.03
C THR A 558 2.36 54.50 -13.79
N GLY A 559 3.24 53.53 -13.97
CA GLY A 559 4.02 52.92 -12.92
C GLY A 559 5.32 52.38 -13.51
N LEU A 560 6.37 52.30 -12.72
CA LEU A 560 7.69 51.87 -13.18
C LEU A 560 8.37 50.97 -12.17
N ILE A 561 9.16 50.03 -12.69
CA ILE A 561 10.06 49.21 -11.89
C ILE A 561 11.42 49.12 -12.57
N ILE A 562 12.46 49.24 -11.75
CA ILE A 562 13.85 49.29 -12.18
C ILE A 562 14.56 48.08 -11.58
N GLY A 563 15.27 47.29 -12.41
CA GLY A 563 16.00 46.13 -11.93
C GLY A 563 16.76 45.38 -13.02
N ASP A 564 17.39 44.28 -12.60
CA ASP A 564 18.23 43.45 -13.48
C ASP A 564 17.46 42.29 -14.15
N PHE A 565 16.27 41.94 -13.62
CA PHE A 565 15.37 40.88 -14.09
C PHE A 565 16.07 39.52 -14.32
N PRO A 566 16.63 38.89 -13.28
CA PRO A 566 17.36 37.63 -13.42
C PRO A 566 16.42 36.43 -13.62
N ALA A 567 16.99 35.32 -14.09
CA ALA A 567 16.29 34.05 -14.28
C ALA A 567 15.84 33.37 -12.97
N GLY A 568 16.18 33.89 -11.78
CA GLY A 568 15.67 33.38 -10.49
C GLY A 568 15.71 31.85 -10.32
N ASN A 569 14.64 31.30 -9.72
CA ASN A 569 14.41 29.86 -9.62
C ASN A 569 13.62 29.28 -10.81
N ASP A 570 12.85 30.11 -11.52
CA ASP A 570 12.09 29.74 -12.72
C ASP A 570 12.79 30.28 -13.96
N PRO A 571 13.16 29.45 -14.95
CA PRO A 571 13.93 29.89 -16.12
C PRO A 571 13.27 31.01 -16.95
N ARG A 572 11.97 31.30 -16.74
CA ARG A 572 11.25 32.42 -17.37
C ARG A 572 11.41 33.75 -16.63
N GLY A 573 12.03 33.75 -15.45
CA GLY A 573 12.18 34.91 -14.57
C GLY A 573 11.20 34.92 -13.39
N GLU A 574 11.43 35.84 -12.46
CA GLU A 574 10.61 36.01 -11.25
C GLU A 574 9.38 36.90 -11.51
N ALA A 575 8.38 36.80 -10.64
CA ALA A 575 7.21 37.66 -10.68
C ALA A 575 7.54 39.09 -10.26
N VAL A 576 6.94 40.05 -10.94
CA VAL A 576 7.17 41.49 -10.71
C VAL A 576 5.83 42.21 -10.59
N THR A 577 5.69 43.08 -9.59
CA THR A 577 4.51 43.94 -9.42
C THR A 577 4.90 45.39 -9.61
N ILE A 578 4.31 46.04 -10.61
CA ILE A 578 4.46 47.46 -10.89
C ILE A 578 3.38 48.20 -10.11
N ILE A 579 3.78 49.14 -9.26
CA ILE A 579 2.85 49.95 -8.47
C ILE A 579 2.47 51.19 -9.30
N PRO A 580 1.18 51.50 -9.48
CA PRO A 580 0.76 52.73 -10.13
C PRO A 580 1.12 53.97 -9.30
N ASP A 581 1.62 55.03 -9.95
CA ASP A 581 2.02 56.29 -9.35
C ASP A 581 0.83 57.06 -8.75
N ILE A 582 -0.37 56.92 -9.36
CA ILE A 582 -1.60 57.55 -8.90
C ILE A 582 -2.68 56.48 -8.77
N PRO A 583 -3.40 56.40 -7.63
CA PRO A 583 -4.54 55.49 -7.49
C PRO A 583 -5.62 55.81 -8.53
N VAL A 584 -6.00 54.82 -9.33
CA VAL A 584 -7.06 54.93 -10.35
C VAL A 584 -8.19 53.99 -9.99
N THR A 585 -9.42 54.51 -10.00
CA THR A 585 -10.62 53.67 -9.88
C THR A 585 -10.91 53.01 -11.22
N ILE A 586 -10.95 51.68 -11.22
CA ILE A 586 -11.34 50.85 -12.34
C ILE A 586 -12.79 50.43 -12.08
N ASP A 587 -13.69 50.70 -13.02
CA ASP A 587 -15.13 50.44 -12.87
C ASP A 587 -15.56 49.22 -13.69
N LYS A 588 -16.30 48.30 -13.05
CA LYS A 588 -16.86 47.11 -13.68
C LYS A 588 -17.63 47.46 -14.96
N GLY A 589 -17.32 46.74 -16.04
CA GLY A 589 -17.93 46.89 -17.36
C GLY A 589 -17.30 47.97 -18.24
N ASN A 590 -16.44 48.84 -17.70
CA ASN A 590 -15.68 49.79 -18.52
C ASN A 590 -14.46 49.12 -19.16
N GLU A 591 -14.02 49.69 -20.29
CA GLU A 591 -12.87 49.22 -21.05
C GLU A 591 -11.66 50.16 -20.86
N TYR A 592 -10.48 49.55 -20.75
CA TYR A 592 -9.21 50.21 -20.49
C TYR A 592 -8.10 49.58 -21.35
N HIS A 593 -6.98 50.29 -21.53
CA HIS A 593 -5.79 49.74 -22.17
C HIS A 593 -4.60 49.79 -21.22
N LEU A 594 -3.87 48.67 -21.13
CA LEU A 594 -2.59 48.53 -20.44
C LEU A 594 -1.47 48.51 -21.48
N PHE A 595 -0.53 49.44 -21.40
CA PHE A 595 0.70 49.46 -22.19
C PHE A 595 1.89 49.15 -21.31
N ILE A 596 2.79 48.26 -21.73
CA ILE A 596 4.03 47.94 -21.05
C ILE A 596 5.19 48.11 -22.04
N THR A 597 6.21 48.87 -21.64
CA THR A 597 7.38 49.17 -22.48
C THR A 597 8.64 49.18 -21.65
N THR A 598 9.79 48.97 -22.31
CA THR A 598 11.08 49.39 -21.74
C THR A 598 11.31 50.87 -22.04
N ILE A 599 12.17 51.53 -21.27
CA ILE A 599 12.50 52.95 -21.49
C ILE A 599 13.80 53.09 -22.29
N GLU A 600 14.78 52.23 -22.03
CA GLU A 600 16.09 52.30 -22.64
C GLU A 600 16.11 51.69 -24.06
N GLU A 601 16.73 52.37 -25.04
CA GLU A 601 16.92 51.83 -26.40
C GLU A 601 17.88 50.62 -26.39
N GLY A 602 17.57 49.60 -27.18
CA GLY A 602 18.39 48.38 -27.28
C GLY A 602 18.28 47.41 -26.10
N ILE A 603 17.40 47.68 -25.13
CA ILE A 603 16.99 46.73 -24.09
C ILE A 603 15.80 45.90 -24.57
N SER A 604 15.84 44.61 -24.29
CA SER A 604 14.72 43.69 -24.50
C SER A 604 14.46 42.87 -23.25
N LEU A 605 13.23 42.89 -22.75
CA LEU A 605 12.80 42.02 -21.65
C LEU A 605 11.80 41.00 -22.19
N GLN A 606 11.91 39.75 -21.77
CA GLN A 606 10.95 38.71 -22.11
C GLN A 606 10.00 38.50 -20.95
N THR A 607 8.70 38.48 -21.23
CA THR A 607 7.66 38.13 -20.26
C THR A 607 6.93 36.86 -20.68
N ALA A 608 6.48 36.09 -19.69
CA ALA A 608 5.70 34.87 -19.86
C ALA A 608 4.59 34.79 -18.80
N GLY A 609 3.56 33.99 -19.07
CA GLY A 609 2.42 33.83 -18.16
C GLY A 609 1.41 34.96 -18.29
N ARG A 610 0.57 35.13 -17.27
CA ARG A 610 -0.51 36.13 -17.25
C ARG A 610 -0.09 37.43 -16.59
N ILE A 611 -0.87 38.46 -16.89
CA ILE A 611 -0.82 39.74 -16.20
C ILE A 611 -2.07 39.85 -15.32
N SER A 612 -1.88 40.22 -14.06
CA SER A 612 -2.97 40.38 -13.10
C SER A 612 -3.02 41.82 -12.60
N LEU A 613 -4.21 42.42 -12.63
CA LEU A 613 -4.46 43.75 -12.08
C LEU A 613 -5.01 43.59 -10.66
N ILE A 614 -4.27 44.06 -9.67
CA ILE A 614 -4.62 43.99 -8.26
C ILE A 614 -5.47 45.22 -7.94
N LEU A 615 -6.72 44.98 -7.53
CA LEU A 615 -7.68 45.99 -7.12
C LEU A 615 -7.92 45.88 -5.61
N GLY A 616 -7.71 46.95 -4.86
CA GLY A 616 -8.01 46.96 -3.43
C GLY A 616 -7.64 48.25 -2.72
N ASP A 617 -8.33 48.53 -1.62
CA ASP A 617 -8.14 49.68 -0.72
C ASP A 617 -7.44 49.32 0.60
N GLY A 618 -7.09 48.04 0.79
CA GLY A 618 -6.38 47.51 1.95
C GLY A 618 -7.17 46.48 2.78
N GLU A 619 -8.50 46.39 2.62
CA GLU A 619 -9.34 45.39 3.34
C GLU A 619 -9.86 44.26 2.43
N GLU A 620 -10.18 44.55 1.17
CA GLU A 620 -10.54 43.56 0.14
C GLU A 620 -9.61 43.66 -1.07
N ILE A 621 -8.99 42.55 -1.46
CA ILE A 621 -8.15 42.46 -2.66
C ILE A 621 -8.88 41.57 -3.68
N SER A 622 -9.16 42.14 -4.86
CA SER A 622 -9.66 41.40 -6.02
C SER A 622 -8.65 41.49 -7.15
N GLU A 623 -8.58 40.46 -8.00
CA GLU A 623 -7.68 40.44 -9.15
C GLU A 623 -8.47 40.34 -10.45
N ILE A 624 -8.15 41.18 -11.42
CA ILE A 624 -8.57 41.00 -12.82
C ILE A 624 -7.44 40.26 -13.55
N LEU A 625 -7.74 39.05 -14.01
CA LEU A 625 -6.82 38.25 -14.81
C LEU A 625 -6.90 38.65 -16.29
N LEU A 626 -5.80 39.11 -16.86
CA LEU A 626 -5.68 39.40 -18.29
C LEU A 626 -5.33 38.12 -19.08
N PRO A 627 -5.49 38.11 -20.43
CA PRO A 627 -5.04 37.03 -21.28
C PRO A 627 -3.55 36.69 -21.06
N GLU A 628 -3.21 35.42 -21.29
CA GLU A 628 -1.81 34.97 -21.18
C GLU A 628 -0.96 35.59 -22.28
N MET A 629 0.26 36.01 -21.93
CA MET A 629 1.18 36.60 -22.89
C MET A 629 1.72 35.53 -23.84
N VAL A 630 1.63 35.81 -25.14
CA VAL A 630 2.23 34.98 -26.19
C VAL A 630 2.91 35.85 -27.24
N ASP A 631 3.70 35.22 -28.10
CA ASP A 631 4.37 35.90 -29.21
C ASP A 631 3.32 36.32 -30.26
N GLY A 632 2.87 37.57 -30.19
CA GLY A 632 1.83 38.09 -31.09
C GLY A 632 2.32 38.30 -32.52
N ILE A 633 1.48 37.90 -33.48
CA ILE A 633 1.71 38.00 -34.91
C ILE A 633 1.33 39.41 -35.39
N GLY A 634 2.27 40.09 -36.03
CA GLY A 634 2.06 41.43 -36.59
C GLY A 634 2.83 41.64 -37.90
N PRO A 635 2.71 42.81 -38.54
CA PRO A 635 3.30 43.09 -39.86
C PRO A 635 4.83 43.06 -39.85
N ASN A 636 5.46 43.43 -38.74
CA ASN A 636 6.92 43.39 -38.55
C ASN A 636 7.39 42.21 -37.69
N ARG A 637 6.47 41.31 -37.29
CA ARG A 637 6.73 40.13 -36.46
C ARG A 637 6.06 38.90 -37.05
N PRO A 638 6.60 38.35 -38.15
CA PRO A 638 6.15 37.06 -38.63
C PRO A 638 6.52 35.98 -37.61
N TYR A 639 5.56 35.12 -37.29
CA TYR A 639 5.84 33.90 -36.54
C TYR A 639 6.43 32.86 -37.49
N SER A 640 7.52 32.21 -37.08
CA SER A 640 8.15 31.15 -37.87
C SER A 640 8.54 30.00 -36.95
N ILE A 641 8.21 28.78 -37.38
CA ILE A 641 8.58 27.54 -36.69
C ILE A 641 9.02 26.46 -37.67
N GLN A 642 10.12 25.79 -37.32
CA GLN A 642 10.58 24.59 -38.00
C GLN A 642 9.98 23.34 -37.36
N PHE A 643 9.54 22.41 -38.19
CA PHE A 643 9.01 21.13 -37.75
C PHE A 643 9.37 20.01 -38.72
N ASN A 644 9.41 18.78 -38.22
CA ASN A 644 9.51 17.60 -39.06
C ASN A 644 8.12 16.98 -39.21
N ALA A 645 7.71 16.66 -40.44
CA ALA A 645 6.42 15.99 -40.64
C ALA A 645 6.45 14.57 -40.04
N SER A 646 5.46 14.24 -39.20
CA SER A 646 5.39 12.94 -38.49
C SER A 646 4.90 11.80 -39.39
N ARG A 647 4.27 12.15 -40.52
CA ARG A 647 3.72 11.26 -41.54
C ARG A 647 3.97 11.86 -42.93
N ALA A 648 4.01 11.00 -43.94
CA ALA A 648 3.94 11.43 -45.32
C ALA A 648 2.48 11.58 -45.73
N GLY A 649 2.16 12.56 -46.56
CA GLY A 649 0.79 12.85 -46.98
C GLY A 649 0.65 14.25 -47.58
N SER A 650 -0.57 14.74 -47.72
CA SER A 650 -0.85 16.08 -48.21
C SER A 650 -1.50 16.96 -47.15
N ILE A 651 -0.98 18.16 -46.95
CA ILE A 651 -1.58 19.19 -46.11
C ILE A 651 -2.50 20.04 -46.99
N SER A 652 -3.80 19.93 -46.76
CA SER A 652 -4.83 20.78 -47.39
C SER A 652 -5.22 21.95 -46.50
N GLU A 653 -5.10 21.79 -45.18
CA GLU A 653 -5.47 22.83 -44.24
C GLU A 653 -4.61 22.87 -42.96
N ILE A 654 -4.55 24.05 -42.36
CA ILE A 654 -4.00 24.28 -41.02
C ILE A 654 -5.07 24.97 -40.17
N TYR A 655 -5.32 24.42 -38.99
CA TYR A 655 -6.40 24.85 -38.09
C TYR A 655 -5.87 25.62 -36.87
N PHE A 656 -6.48 26.79 -36.62
CA PHE A 656 -6.22 27.68 -35.49
C PHE A 656 -7.48 27.79 -34.62
N PRO A 657 -7.53 27.16 -33.42
CA PRO A 657 -8.75 27.08 -32.64
C PRO A 657 -9.08 28.36 -31.89
N LYS A 658 -8.08 29.16 -31.50
CA LYS A 658 -8.29 30.38 -30.73
C LYS A 658 -7.36 31.49 -31.21
N ILE A 659 -7.89 32.41 -32.00
CA ILE A 659 -7.22 33.65 -32.38
C ILE A 659 -7.81 34.79 -31.54
N PHE A 660 -6.94 35.61 -30.96
CA PHE A 660 -7.31 36.74 -30.12
C PHE A 660 -6.66 38.03 -30.63
N ASP A 661 -7.40 39.15 -30.58
CA ASP A 661 -6.88 40.48 -30.89
C ASP A 661 -6.24 41.09 -29.63
N LEU A 662 -4.91 41.09 -29.55
CA LEU A 662 -4.20 41.71 -28.43
C LEU A 662 -4.36 43.24 -28.43
N SER A 663 -4.51 43.85 -29.61
CA SER A 663 -4.66 45.30 -29.77
C SER A 663 -6.06 45.80 -29.37
N GLY A 664 -7.07 44.91 -29.36
CA GLY A 664 -8.45 45.22 -28.97
C GLY A 664 -9.16 46.20 -29.89
N THR A 665 -8.72 46.29 -31.14
CA THR A 665 -9.24 47.20 -32.16
C THR A 665 -10.50 46.66 -32.83
N GLY A 666 -10.65 45.33 -32.88
CA GLY A 666 -11.75 44.65 -33.55
C GLY A 666 -11.73 44.84 -35.08
N GLY A 667 -12.51 44.02 -35.80
CA GLY A 667 -12.65 44.15 -37.25
C GLY A 667 -12.18 42.93 -38.04
N THR A 668 -11.82 43.16 -39.30
CA THR A 668 -11.44 42.10 -40.25
C THR A 668 -9.95 42.16 -40.52
N PHE A 669 -9.25 41.07 -40.22
CA PHE A 669 -7.80 40.94 -40.36
C PHE A 669 -7.46 39.86 -41.40
N SER A 670 -6.32 40.01 -42.07
CA SER A 670 -5.81 38.99 -43.00
C SER A 670 -4.48 38.45 -42.49
N ILE A 671 -4.39 37.13 -42.37
CA ILE A 671 -3.18 36.40 -41.98
C ILE A 671 -2.68 35.63 -43.19
N ASN A 672 -1.44 35.81 -43.58
CA ASN A 672 -0.78 35.00 -44.59
C ASN A 672 -0.08 33.83 -43.91
N VAL A 673 -0.40 32.61 -44.31
CA VAL A 673 0.16 31.36 -43.80
C VAL A 673 0.88 30.68 -44.93
N SER A 674 2.20 30.52 -44.83
CA SER A 674 3.02 29.86 -45.85
C SER A 674 3.84 28.72 -45.27
N LEU A 675 4.05 27.70 -46.10
CA LEU A 675 4.91 26.56 -45.81
C LEU A 675 6.12 26.60 -46.74
N SER A 676 7.31 26.36 -46.19
CA SER A 676 8.58 26.33 -46.91
C SER A 676 9.28 24.98 -46.76
N SER A 677 9.96 24.54 -47.80
CA SER A 677 10.82 23.35 -47.79
C SER A 677 12.26 23.63 -47.35
N THR A 678 12.65 24.91 -47.19
CA THR A 678 13.97 25.29 -46.64
C THR A 678 13.83 25.91 -45.25
N PRO A 679 14.81 25.67 -44.34
CA PRO A 679 14.81 26.20 -42.97
C PRO A 679 14.63 27.72 -42.89
N GLY A 680 15.20 28.46 -43.85
CA GLY A 680 15.18 29.93 -43.90
C GLY A 680 13.94 30.55 -44.56
N GLY A 681 12.99 29.74 -45.06
CA GLY A 681 11.80 30.25 -45.74
C GLY A 681 12.02 30.65 -47.21
N GLU A 682 13.19 30.39 -47.79
CA GLU A 682 13.53 30.87 -49.14
C GLU A 682 12.70 30.17 -50.23
N GLN A 683 12.30 28.92 -50.02
CA GLN A 683 11.52 28.13 -50.97
C GLN A 683 10.12 27.84 -50.42
N THR A 684 9.21 28.79 -50.61
CA THR A 684 7.78 28.59 -50.30
C THR A 684 7.16 27.56 -51.24
N ILE A 685 6.58 26.51 -50.66
CA ILE A 685 5.92 25.41 -51.39
C ILE A 685 4.39 25.55 -51.43
N GLY A 686 3.82 26.44 -50.62
CA GLY A 686 2.46 26.91 -50.74
C GLY A 686 2.10 27.96 -49.70
N SER A 687 1.04 28.72 -49.98
CA SER A 687 0.58 29.84 -49.15
C SER A 687 -0.93 29.96 -49.17
N SER A 688 -1.51 30.42 -48.06
CA SER A 688 -2.93 30.68 -47.89
C SER A 688 -3.14 32.03 -47.21
N VAL A 689 -4.17 32.77 -47.63
CA VAL A 689 -4.58 34.01 -46.95
C VAL A 689 -5.88 33.74 -46.21
N VAL A 690 -5.84 33.89 -44.88
CA VAL A 690 -6.96 33.65 -43.98
C VAL A 690 -7.54 34.98 -43.55
N THR A 691 -8.84 35.17 -43.79
CA THR A 691 -9.58 36.34 -43.28
C THR A 691 -10.21 35.99 -41.93
N VAL A 692 -9.82 36.73 -40.90
CA VAL A 692 -10.31 36.56 -39.52
C VAL A 692 -11.19 37.73 -39.15
N VAL A 693 -12.44 37.48 -38.75
CA VAL A 693 -13.40 38.52 -38.36
C VAL A 693 -13.60 38.47 -36.85
N ILE A 694 -13.14 39.48 -36.14
CA ILE A 694 -13.24 39.59 -34.68
C ILE A 694 -14.36 40.59 -34.35
N PRO A 695 -15.51 40.13 -33.79
CA PRO A 695 -16.64 40.99 -33.50
C PRO A 695 -16.32 41.99 -32.38
N LEU A 696 -16.64 43.27 -32.62
CA LEU A 696 -16.41 44.38 -31.69
C LEU A 696 -17.12 44.23 -30.33
N GLU A 697 -18.20 43.43 -30.27
CA GLU A 697 -19.01 43.23 -29.05
C GLU A 697 -18.45 42.18 -28.08
N LYS A 698 -17.43 41.40 -28.47
CA LYS A 698 -16.80 40.40 -27.61
C LYS A 698 -15.36 40.81 -27.28
N THR A 699 -15.17 41.67 -26.30
CA THR A 699 -13.84 42.13 -25.87
C THR A 699 -12.92 41.01 -25.37
N ASN A 700 -13.48 39.84 -25.03
CA ASN A 700 -12.76 38.64 -24.58
C ASN A 700 -12.98 37.39 -25.47
N GLY A 701 -13.54 37.55 -26.68
CA GLY A 701 -13.84 36.43 -27.57
C GLY A 701 -12.62 35.95 -28.36
N THR A 702 -12.39 34.65 -28.38
CA THR A 702 -11.49 34.02 -29.36
C THR A 702 -12.30 33.61 -30.60
N VAL A 703 -11.66 33.59 -31.77
CA VAL A 703 -12.27 33.12 -33.02
C VAL A 703 -11.45 32.00 -33.62
N GLU A 704 -12.13 31.07 -34.26
CA GLU A 704 -11.52 29.96 -35.01
C GLU A 704 -11.17 30.42 -36.43
N ALA A 705 -10.08 29.88 -37.00
CA ALA A 705 -9.73 30.11 -38.39
C ALA A 705 -9.03 28.90 -39.03
N VAL A 706 -9.15 28.78 -40.35
CA VAL A 706 -8.56 27.70 -41.14
C VAL A 706 -7.81 28.27 -42.34
N ALA A 707 -6.54 27.91 -42.49
CA ALA A 707 -5.74 28.19 -43.68
C ALA A 707 -5.88 27.04 -44.68
N GLN A 708 -6.48 27.31 -45.84
CA GLN A 708 -6.72 26.33 -46.91
C GLN A 708 -5.66 26.46 -48.02
N PHE A 709 -5.06 25.35 -48.45
CA PHE A 709 -4.03 25.29 -49.49
C PHE A 709 -4.57 24.58 -50.73
N ASP A 710 -4.61 25.31 -51.86
CA ASP A 710 -4.99 24.78 -53.17
C ASP A 710 -3.92 25.13 -54.22
N PRO A 711 -3.17 24.14 -54.74
CA PRO A 711 -3.28 22.70 -54.48
C PRO A 711 -2.74 22.29 -53.08
N PRO A 712 -3.17 21.14 -52.54
CA PRO A 712 -2.62 20.60 -51.29
C PRO A 712 -1.11 20.36 -51.34
N ILE A 713 -0.41 20.63 -50.24
CA ILE A 713 1.05 20.57 -50.15
C ILE A 713 1.50 19.17 -49.76
N GLN A 714 2.36 18.54 -50.56
CA GLN A 714 2.91 17.22 -50.26
C GLN A 714 4.04 17.30 -49.24
N VAL A 715 3.93 16.52 -48.16
CA VAL A 715 4.94 16.39 -47.12
C VAL A 715 5.47 14.98 -47.00
N GLU A 716 6.77 14.86 -46.71
CA GLU A 716 7.47 13.59 -46.51
C GLU A 716 7.79 13.39 -45.03
N LYS A 717 7.63 12.16 -44.55
CA LYS A 717 7.93 11.81 -43.15
C LYS A 717 9.39 12.13 -42.80
N SER A 718 9.59 12.75 -41.65
CA SER A 718 10.89 13.14 -41.08
C SER A 718 11.68 14.18 -41.88
N LYS A 719 11.06 14.81 -42.89
CA LYS A 719 11.66 15.94 -43.62
C LYS A 719 11.35 17.26 -42.90
N PRO A 720 12.32 18.18 -42.77
CA PRO A 720 12.09 19.47 -42.13
C PRO A 720 11.33 20.43 -43.04
N TYR A 721 10.39 21.16 -42.46
CA TYR A 721 9.61 22.22 -43.08
C TYR A 721 9.56 23.43 -42.16
N THR A 722 9.34 24.61 -42.73
CA THR A 722 9.13 25.84 -41.95
C THR A 722 7.73 26.37 -42.21
N LEU A 723 6.96 26.57 -41.15
CA LEU A 723 5.68 27.29 -41.18
C LEU A 723 5.95 28.76 -40.86
N ILE A 724 5.48 29.66 -41.72
CA ILE A 724 5.60 31.11 -41.55
C ILE A 724 4.19 31.69 -41.53
N ILE A 725 3.90 32.50 -40.51
CA ILE A 725 2.61 33.18 -40.34
C ILE A 725 2.89 34.67 -40.21
N SER A 726 2.32 35.48 -41.09
CA SER A 726 2.45 36.94 -41.05
C SER A 726 1.08 37.62 -41.09
N GLY A 727 0.92 38.67 -40.29
CA GLY A 727 -0.31 39.47 -40.28
C GLY A 727 -0.23 40.67 -41.21
N ASN A 728 -1.35 41.06 -41.81
CA ASN A 728 -1.48 42.33 -42.54
C ASN A 728 -2.17 43.39 -41.66
N GLY A 729 -1.60 44.58 -41.56
CA GLY A 729 -2.23 45.75 -40.90
C GLY A 729 -1.67 46.08 -39.50
N GLN A 730 -2.15 47.18 -38.91
CA GLN A 730 -1.70 47.76 -37.63
C GLN A 730 -2.11 46.96 -36.36
N VAL A 731 -2.44 45.68 -36.48
CA VAL A 731 -3.06 44.88 -35.40
C VAL A 731 -2.22 43.64 -35.07
N GLU A 732 -2.20 43.30 -33.78
CA GLU A 732 -1.45 42.19 -33.23
C GLU A 732 -2.37 41.03 -32.82
N LEU A 733 -2.15 39.86 -33.41
CA LEU A 733 -2.96 38.67 -33.17
C LEU A 733 -2.21 37.63 -32.36
N ALA A 734 -2.84 37.10 -31.31
CA ALA A 734 -2.34 35.99 -30.51
C ALA A 734 -3.02 34.67 -30.91
N LEU A 735 -2.23 33.58 -30.94
CA LEU A 735 -2.74 32.23 -31.08
C LEU A 735 -2.71 31.53 -29.72
N TYR A 736 -3.83 30.94 -29.33
CA TYR A 736 -3.95 30.15 -28.11
C TYR A 736 -4.36 28.71 -28.42
N GLY A 737 -3.84 27.77 -27.63
CA GLY A 737 -4.32 26.39 -27.60
C GLY A 737 -5.36 26.20 -26.51
N ASN A 738 -5.95 25.00 -26.45
CA ASN A 738 -6.73 24.62 -25.27
C ASN A 738 -5.79 24.38 -24.08
N LYS A 739 -6.17 24.89 -22.91
CA LYS A 739 -5.36 24.85 -21.70
C LYS A 739 -5.82 23.71 -20.78
N PRO A 740 -5.04 22.62 -20.62
CA PRO A 740 -5.41 21.53 -19.73
C PRO A 740 -5.07 21.85 -18.27
N ALA A 741 -5.85 21.34 -17.32
CA ALA A 741 -5.52 21.36 -15.89
C ALA A 741 -5.06 19.99 -15.40
N LEU A 742 -4.02 20.00 -14.57
CA LEU A 742 -3.41 18.83 -13.94
C LEU A 742 -3.92 18.67 -12.50
N GLU A 743 -4.07 17.42 -12.04
CA GLU A 743 -4.50 17.15 -10.67
C GLU A 743 -3.43 17.48 -9.62
N SER A 744 -2.17 17.08 -9.86
CA SER A 744 -1.07 17.34 -8.92
C SER A 744 0.29 17.10 -9.58
N SER A 745 1.32 17.70 -9.00
CA SER A 745 2.73 17.44 -9.35
C SER A 745 3.22 16.02 -8.99
N TRP A 746 2.39 15.21 -8.31
CA TRP A 746 2.71 13.84 -7.88
C TRP A 746 2.28 12.73 -8.86
N ASP A 747 1.69 13.07 -10.01
CA ASP A 747 1.39 12.10 -11.08
C ASP A 747 2.00 12.52 -12.41
N ASP A 748 2.05 11.58 -13.37
CA ASP A 748 2.59 11.86 -14.69
C ASP A 748 1.59 12.74 -15.48
N PRO A 749 2.03 13.90 -16.00
CA PRO A 749 1.17 14.81 -16.77
C PRO A 749 0.90 14.23 -18.17
N LEU A 750 -0.28 14.53 -18.74
CA LEU A 750 -0.67 14.11 -20.09
C LEU A 750 -0.99 15.31 -20.98
N PRO A 751 -0.58 15.32 -22.26
CA PRO A 751 -0.01 14.19 -23.00
C PRO A 751 1.48 13.95 -22.70
N LEU A 752 1.94 12.72 -22.89
CA LEU A 752 3.35 12.31 -22.82
C LEU A 752 4.13 12.81 -24.03
N GLY A 753 5.43 13.08 -23.88
CA GLY A 753 6.30 13.48 -24.99
C GLY A 753 6.46 12.39 -26.04
N MET A 754 5.91 12.61 -27.23
CA MET A 754 5.92 11.65 -28.34
C MET A 754 6.16 12.36 -29.69
N ASN A 755 6.67 11.65 -30.70
CA ASN A 755 6.89 12.18 -32.06
C ASN A 755 7.77 13.45 -32.12
N GLY A 756 8.71 13.61 -31.18
CA GLY A 756 9.57 14.80 -31.08
C GLY A 756 8.88 16.03 -30.49
N ILE A 757 7.67 15.87 -29.95
CA ILE A 757 6.91 16.93 -29.27
C ILE A 757 7.26 16.92 -27.77
N ILE A 758 7.56 18.09 -27.22
CA ILE A 758 7.67 18.32 -25.78
C ILE A 758 6.42 19.11 -25.36
N PRO A 759 5.33 18.43 -24.93
CA PRO A 759 4.01 19.05 -24.85
C PRO A 759 3.91 20.24 -23.87
N PHE A 760 4.65 20.17 -22.77
CA PHE A 760 4.61 21.16 -21.68
C PHE A 760 5.84 22.08 -21.62
N ASP A 761 6.66 22.13 -22.69
CA ASP A 761 7.79 23.06 -22.72
C ASP A 761 7.32 24.51 -22.51
N PHE A 762 7.95 25.24 -21.61
CA PHE A 762 7.51 26.57 -21.20
C PHE A 762 7.52 27.59 -22.34
N ASN A 763 8.48 27.49 -23.26
CA ASN A 763 8.68 28.46 -24.34
C ASN A 763 7.90 28.09 -25.59
N SER A 764 7.77 26.79 -25.88
CA SER A 764 7.31 26.31 -27.18
C SER A 764 6.32 25.15 -27.10
N GLY A 765 5.93 24.66 -25.93
CA GLY A 765 5.02 23.52 -25.81
C GLY A 765 3.64 23.77 -26.45
N PRO A 766 3.07 22.80 -27.20
CA PRO A 766 1.72 22.92 -27.75
C PRO A 766 0.59 22.88 -26.71
N TYR A 767 0.83 22.32 -25.51
CA TYR A 767 -0.15 22.16 -24.42
C TYR A 767 0.32 22.82 -23.12
N ARG A 768 1.00 23.97 -23.22
CA ARG A 768 1.48 24.74 -22.07
C ARG A 768 0.38 24.94 -21.03
N THR A 769 0.72 24.64 -19.78
CA THR A 769 -0.19 24.90 -18.66
C THR A 769 0.59 25.08 -17.36
N ASP A 770 0.11 26.02 -16.56
CA ASP A 770 0.43 26.29 -15.17
C ASP A 770 -0.74 25.88 -14.25
N LEU A 771 -1.82 25.33 -14.84
CA LEU A 771 -3.03 24.96 -14.13
C LEU A 771 -2.81 23.63 -13.40
N ASN A 772 -2.64 23.72 -12.09
CA ASN A 772 -2.49 22.57 -11.21
C ASN A 772 -3.34 22.76 -9.95
N PHE A 773 -4.16 21.76 -9.63
CA PHE A 773 -5.02 21.78 -8.44
C PHE A 773 -4.26 21.52 -7.14
N GLU A 774 -3.14 20.79 -7.22
CA GLU A 774 -2.39 20.27 -6.07
C GLU A 774 -3.26 19.54 -5.04
N MET A 775 -3.90 18.46 -5.49
CA MET A 775 -4.87 17.69 -4.70
C MET A 775 -4.37 17.25 -3.32
N TYR A 776 -3.06 17.08 -3.12
CA TYR A 776 -2.48 16.63 -1.85
C TYR A 776 -2.24 17.75 -0.83
N TRP A 777 -2.33 19.02 -1.22
CA TRP A 777 -2.25 20.14 -0.27
C TRP A 777 -3.47 20.16 0.64
N ASP A 778 -3.31 20.61 1.88
CA ASP A 778 -4.43 20.72 2.81
C ASP A 778 -5.51 21.66 2.23
N ASP A 779 -6.77 21.31 2.45
CA ASP A 779 -7.87 22.16 1.99
C ASP A 779 -7.91 23.42 2.85
N SER A 780 -7.85 24.57 2.19
CA SER A 780 -7.78 25.89 2.79
C SER A 780 -8.47 26.92 1.90
N GLN A 781 -8.66 28.14 2.40
CA GLN A 781 -9.21 29.23 1.59
C GLN A 781 -8.35 29.52 0.35
N ASP A 782 -7.01 29.39 0.47
CA ASP A 782 -6.08 29.56 -0.64
C ASP A 782 -6.27 28.46 -1.70
N LYS A 783 -6.45 27.21 -1.26
CA LYS A 783 -6.70 26.08 -2.18
C LYS A 783 -8.07 26.21 -2.85
N LEU A 784 -9.08 26.72 -2.15
CA LEU A 784 -10.38 27.06 -2.75
C LEU A 784 -10.24 28.12 -3.84
N ASN A 785 -9.52 29.21 -3.57
CA ASN A 785 -9.25 30.24 -4.57
C ASN A 785 -8.48 29.66 -5.77
N ARG A 786 -7.51 28.78 -5.53
CA ARG A 786 -6.83 28.01 -6.58
C ARG A 786 -7.80 27.19 -7.42
N PHE A 787 -8.69 26.41 -6.81
CA PHE A 787 -9.68 25.59 -7.53
C PHE A 787 -10.56 26.46 -8.43
N LEU A 788 -11.08 27.56 -7.89
CA LEU A 788 -11.92 28.51 -8.63
C LEU A 788 -11.17 29.09 -9.84
N THR A 789 -9.94 29.56 -9.63
CA THR A 789 -9.10 30.12 -10.69
C THR A 789 -8.74 29.07 -11.75
N THR A 790 -8.37 27.86 -11.33
CA THR A 790 -8.03 26.75 -12.23
C THR A 790 -9.23 26.31 -13.06
N ILE A 791 -10.40 26.11 -12.44
CA ILE A 791 -11.63 25.69 -13.13
C ILE A 791 -12.07 26.75 -14.14
N ASN A 792 -11.98 28.04 -13.78
CA ASN A 792 -12.33 29.13 -14.68
C ASN A 792 -11.46 29.12 -15.95
N GLN A 793 -10.16 28.83 -15.80
CA GLN A 793 -9.21 28.86 -16.92
C GLN A 793 -9.12 27.57 -17.74
N ALA A 794 -9.37 26.41 -17.13
CA ALA A 794 -9.17 25.12 -17.78
C ALA A 794 -10.17 24.86 -18.91
N ASP A 795 -9.71 24.48 -20.09
CA ASP A 795 -10.57 23.95 -21.16
C ASP A 795 -10.79 22.44 -21.00
N TYR A 796 -9.79 21.76 -20.43
CA TYR A 796 -9.81 20.32 -20.16
C TYR A 796 -9.26 20.04 -18.76
N ILE A 797 -9.74 18.97 -18.13
CA ILE A 797 -9.15 18.42 -16.89
C ILE A 797 -8.75 16.99 -17.18
N PHE A 798 -7.48 16.66 -16.90
CA PHE A 798 -6.94 15.32 -17.12
C PHE A 798 -6.71 14.62 -15.78
N ALA A 799 -7.46 13.54 -15.54
CA ALA A 799 -7.19 12.64 -14.43
C ALA A 799 -6.42 11.41 -14.93
N THR A 800 -5.17 11.25 -14.51
CA THR A 800 -4.21 10.36 -15.21
C THR A 800 -3.99 9.01 -14.48
N SER A 801 -4.49 8.88 -13.26
CA SER A 801 -4.61 7.62 -12.51
C SER A 801 -5.55 7.76 -11.31
N ASN A 802 -5.63 6.74 -10.45
CA ASN A 802 -6.37 6.78 -9.19
C ASN A 802 -5.56 7.27 -7.98
N ARG A 803 -4.33 7.79 -8.18
CA ARG A 803 -3.50 8.30 -7.09
C ARG A 803 -4.21 9.39 -6.29
N GLN A 804 -4.90 10.33 -6.93
CA GLN A 804 -5.54 11.46 -6.24
C GLN A 804 -6.97 11.10 -5.80
N TRP A 805 -7.90 10.94 -6.75
CA TRP A 805 -9.31 10.65 -6.43
C TRP A 805 -9.50 9.35 -5.64
N GLY A 806 -8.58 8.38 -5.73
CA GLY A 806 -8.62 7.13 -4.99
C GLY A 806 -8.04 7.20 -3.57
N THR A 807 -7.32 8.27 -3.21
CA THR A 807 -6.66 8.42 -1.90
C THR A 807 -7.15 9.61 -1.09
N THR A 808 -7.23 10.81 -1.67
CA THR A 808 -7.59 12.05 -0.94
C THR A 808 -9.03 11.99 -0.44
N THR A 809 -9.94 11.47 -1.25
CA THR A 809 -11.37 11.28 -0.92
C THR A 809 -11.61 10.31 0.25
N ARG A 810 -10.59 9.53 0.66
CA ARG A 810 -10.66 8.63 1.83
C ARG A 810 -10.42 9.33 3.16
N VAL A 811 -9.92 10.57 3.13
CA VAL A 811 -9.59 11.37 4.31
C VAL A 811 -10.30 12.73 4.23
N PRO A 812 -11.66 12.74 4.25
CA PRO A 812 -12.44 13.97 4.10
C PRO A 812 -12.23 14.96 5.25
N GLU A 813 -11.67 14.54 6.39
CA GLU A 813 -11.31 15.45 7.49
C GLU A 813 -10.18 16.42 7.12
N ARG A 814 -9.32 16.00 6.18
CA ARG A 814 -8.21 16.80 5.65
C ARG A 814 -8.53 17.41 4.29
N TYR A 815 -9.38 16.71 3.53
CA TYR A 815 -9.68 17.02 2.14
C TYR A 815 -11.19 17.18 1.83
N PRO A 816 -11.98 17.94 2.61
CA PRO A 816 -13.43 18.06 2.38
C PRO A 816 -13.78 18.76 1.06
N LEU A 817 -13.05 19.82 0.69
CA LEU A 817 -13.23 20.54 -0.58
C LEU A 817 -12.80 19.68 -1.77
N THR A 818 -11.67 18.98 -1.65
CA THR A 818 -11.19 18.08 -2.71
C THR A 818 -12.17 16.93 -2.93
N ALA A 819 -12.74 16.36 -1.86
CA ALA A 819 -13.77 15.33 -1.97
C ALA A 819 -15.04 15.86 -2.65
N GLU A 820 -15.49 17.06 -2.28
CA GLU A 820 -16.66 17.68 -2.90
C GLU A 820 -16.41 18.02 -4.38
N TYR A 821 -15.23 18.55 -4.72
CA TYR A 821 -14.82 18.78 -6.10
C TYR A 821 -14.93 17.52 -6.95
N TYR A 822 -14.38 16.38 -6.51
CA TYR A 822 -14.48 15.13 -7.27
C TYR A 822 -15.92 14.63 -7.37
N ARG A 823 -16.71 14.75 -6.30
CA ARG A 823 -18.13 14.39 -6.33
C ARG A 823 -18.87 15.19 -7.41
N GLN A 824 -18.63 16.49 -7.48
CA GLN A 824 -19.33 17.41 -8.38
C GLN A 824 -18.79 17.39 -9.82
N LEU A 825 -17.49 17.16 -10.00
CA LEU A 825 -16.87 17.03 -11.32
C LEU A 825 -17.48 15.87 -12.10
N ILE A 826 -17.63 14.71 -11.46
CA ILE A 826 -18.20 13.53 -12.12
C ILE A 826 -19.72 13.45 -12.00
N GLY A 827 -20.34 14.08 -11.00
CA GLY A 827 -21.78 13.90 -10.73
C GLY A 827 -22.11 12.66 -9.90
N CYS A 828 -21.25 12.31 -8.93
CA CYS A 828 -21.43 11.09 -8.13
C CYS A 828 -22.61 11.23 -7.14
N PRO A 829 -23.60 10.31 -7.15
CA PRO A 829 -24.76 10.36 -6.27
C PRO A 829 -24.41 10.39 -4.78
N ALA A 830 -25.17 11.14 -3.98
CA ALA A 830 -24.90 11.33 -2.54
C ALA A 830 -24.86 10.03 -1.72
N ASP A 831 -25.63 9.00 -2.13
CA ASP A 831 -25.67 7.68 -1.50
C ASP A 831 -24.52 6.75 -1.93
N ARG A 832 -23.68 7.19 -2.88
CA ARG A 832 -22.56 6.42 -3.42
C ARG A 832 -21.21 6.96 -2.96
N ASP A 833 -20.28 6.02 -2.83
CA ASP A 833 -18.88 6.29 -2.55
C ASP A 833 -18.19 6.88 -3.78
N ILE A 834 -17.44 7.97 -3.59
CA ILE A 834 -16.78 8.70 -4.68
C ILE A 834 -15.80 7.79 -5.44
N VAL A 835 -15.02 6.98 -4.71
CA VAL A 835 -14.05 6.05 -5.32
C VAL A 835 -14.77 5.01 -6.18
N TRP A 836 -15.96 4.55 -5.79
CA TRP A 836 -16.77 3.66 -6.63
C TRP A 836 -17.19 4.33 -7.95
N CYS A 837 -17.69 5.57 -7.90
CA CYS A 837 -18.12 6.31 -9.10
C CYS A 837 -16.98 6.41 -10.12
N TYR A 838 -15.79 6.83 -9.70
CA TYR A 838 -14.62 6.95 -10.58
C TYR A 838 -14.14 5.58 -11.15
N ARG A 839 -14.22 4.50 -10.36
CA ARG A 839 -13.86 3.15 -10.83
C ARG A 839 -14.73 2.63 -11.95
N VAL A 840 -16.01 3.00 -11.98
CA VAL A 840 -16.98 2.52 -12.99
C VAL A 840 -17.28 3.54 -14.08
N ALA A 841 -16.82 4.78 -13.92
CA ALA A 841 -17.11 5.88 -14.84
C ALA A 841 -16.81 5.56 -16.31
N GLU A 842 -17.77 5.87 -17.16
CA GLU A 842 -17.68 5.86 -18.63
C GLU A 842 -18.37 7.14 -19.13
N PRO A 843 -18.04 7.65 -20.33
CA PRO A 843 -18.70 8.81 -20.91
C PRO A 843 -20.24 8.65 -20.92
N GLY A 844 -20.96 9.67 -20.46
CA GLY A 844 -22.42 9.69 -20.38
C GLY A 844 -23.05 8.88 -19.24
N MET A 845 -22.26 8.30 -18.32
CA MET A 845 -22.78 7.54 -17.18
C MET A 845 -23.26 8.42 -16.01
N PHE A 846 -22.60 9.55 -15.81
CA PHE A 846 -22.86 10.51 -14.74
C PHE A 846 -22.85 11.93 -15.31
N ASP A 847 -23.66 12.81 -14.73
CA ASP A 847 -23.77 14.22 -15.14
C ASP A 847 -23.18 15.12 -14.05
N GLY A 848 -22.03 15.74 -14.34
CA GLY A 848 -21.33 16.64 -13.43
C GLY A 848 -21.99 18.02 -13.32
N ASN A 849 -21.80 18.70 -12.19
CA ASN A 849 -22.39 20.02 -11.90
C ASN A 849 -21.39 21.17 -12.03
N LEU A 850 -20.14 20.90 -12.42
CA LEU A 850 -19.08 21.92 -12.56
C LEU A 850 -18.95 22.48 -13.99
N GLY A 851 -19.85 22.11 -14.91
CA GLY A 851 -19.79 22.52 -16.32
C GLY A 851 -18.73 21.79 -17.15
N PHE A 852 -18.29 20.61 -16.71
CA PHE A 852 -17.37 19.73 -17.43
C PHE A 852 -18.03 18.37 -17.69
N GLU A 853 -17.86 17.85 -18.91
CA GLU A 853 -18.35 16.53 -19.31
C GLU A 853 -17.19 15.54 -19.46
N LEU A 854 -17.39 14.28 -19.03
CA LEU A 854 -16.44 13.20 -19.26
C LEU A 854 -16.52 12.75 -20.72
N VAL A 855 -15.59 13.21 -21.56
CA VAL A 855 -15.59 12.94 -23.01
C VAL A 855 -14.89 11.64 -23.38
N GLN A 856 -13.93 11.19 -22.57
CA GLN A 856 -13.14 10.01 -22.91
C GLN A 856 -12.56 9.30 -21.69
N VAL A 857 -12.53 7.97 -21.77
CA VAL A 857 -11.93 7.08 -20.76
C VAL A 857 -10.97 6.10 -21.44
N PHE A 858 -9.75 6.00 -20.92
CA PHE A 858 -8.79 4.95 -21.31
C PHE A 858 -8.63 3.96 -20.17
N GLN A 859 -9.07 2.74 -20.42
CA GLN A 859 -9.00 1.63 -19.46
C GLN A 859 -8.61 0.35 -20.19
N SER A 860 -7.56 -0.32 -19.72
CA SER A 860 -7.07 -1.60 -20.27
C SER A 860 -7.29 -2.71 -19.25
N ASP A 861 -8.49 -3.25 -19.21
CA ASP A 861 -8.82 -4.37 -18.33
C ASP A 861 -8.33 -5.71 -18.90
N PRO A 862 -8.02 -6.70 -18.03
CA PRO A 862 -7.91 -8.10 -18.41
C PRO A 862 -9.18 -8.53 -19.15
N ALA A 863 -9.01 -9.00 -20.39
CA ALA A 863 -10.16 -9.28 -21.25
C ALA A 863 -9.93 -10.43 -22.24
N ILE A 864 -11.00 -11.16 -22.53
CA ILE A 864 -11.08 -12.22 -23.55
C ILE A 864 -12.36 -12.00 -24.34
N GLY A 865 -12.21 -11.63 -25.63
CA GLY A 865 -13.34 -11.15 -26.42
C GLY A 865 -14.02 -9.97 -25.71
N ASP A 866 -15.34 -10.05 -25.54
CA ASP A 866 -16.14 -9.03 -24.87
C ASP A 866 -16.15 -9.14 -23.34
N PHE A 867 -15.67 -10.25 -22.77
CA PHE A 867 -15.60 -10.41 -21.32
C PHE A 867 -14.43 -9.62 -20.75
N ARG A 868 -14.71 -8.70 -19.81
CA ARG A 868 -13.73 -7.83 -19.14
C ARG A 868 -13.83 -7.97 -17.63
N VAL A 869 -12.69 -7.93 -16.96
CA VAL A 869 -12.62 -7.88 -15.49
C VAL A 869 -12.13 -6.49 -15.08
N ASN A 870 -13.02 -5.66 -14.53
CA ASN A 870 -12.64 -4.33 -14.06
C ASN A 870 -11.67 -4.43 -12.86
N THR A 871 -10.39 -4.15 -13.12
CA THR A 871 -9.32 -4.21 -12.11
C THR A 871 -9.20 -2.95 -11.27
N GLN A 872 -9.94 -1.87 -11.57
CA GLN A 872 -9.88 -0.60 -10.83
C GLN A 872 -10.33 -0.74 -9.36
N PHE A 873 -11.00 -1.86 -9.02
CA PHE A 873 -11.35 -2.23 -7.65
C PHE A 873 -10.18 -2.79 -6.82
N ALA A 874 -9.06 -3.12 -7.47
CA ALA A 874 -7.85 -3.56 -6.80
C ALA A 874 -7.21 -2.45 -5.95
N GLU A 875 -6.20 -2.84 -5.19
CA GLU A 875 -5.21 -1.95 -4.62
C GLU A 875 -4.59 -1.06 -5.69
N GLU A 876 -4.35 0.22 -5.35
CA GLU A 876 -3.84 1.25 -6.27
C GLU A 876 -2.60 0.79 -7.06
N ALA A 877 -1.58 0.28 -6.37
CA ALA A 877 -0.33 -0.18 -6.99
C ALA A 877 -0.52 -1.29 -8.03
N PHE A 878 -1.67 -1.98 -8.05
CA PHE A 878 -1.94 -3.02 -9.05
C PHE A 878 -2.32 -2.46 -10.42
N THR A 879 -2.98 -1.31 -10.47
CA THR A 879 -3.47 -0.73 -11.73
C THR A 879 -2.60 0.44 -12.17
N VAL A 880 -2.08 1.23 -11.22
CA VAL A 880 -1.32 2.46 -11.52
C VAL A 880 -0.08 2.21 -12.39
N TYR A 881 0.55 1.05 -12.26
CA TYR A 881 1.86 0.82 -12.88
C TYR A 881 1.79 0.43 -14.37
N ASP A 882 0.78 -0.32 -14.82
CA ASP A 882 0.65 -0.81 -16.21
C ASP A 882 -0.63 -0.38 -16.92
N HIS A 883 -1.73 -0.20 -16.18
CA HIS A 883 -3.02 0.12 -16.77
C HIS A 883 -3.85 1.08 -15.89
N PRO A 884 -3.32 2.26 -15.55
CA PRO A 884 -4.07 3.28 -14.84
C PRO A 884 -5.28 3.71 -15.66
N LYS A 885 -6.41 3.97 -15.01
CA LYS A 885 -7.57 4.57 -15.67
C LYS A 885 -7.30 6.06 -15.89
N VAL A 886 -7.34 6.47 -17.15
CA VAL A 886 -7.26 7.89 -17.54
C VAL A 886 -8.65 8.39 -17.91
N MET A 887 -9.02 9.57 -17.40
CA MET A 887 -10.29 10.24 -17.68
C MET A 887 -10.01 11.65 -18.17
N ILE A 888 -10.68 12.05 -19.25
CA ILE A 888 -10.56 13.37 -19.84
C ILE A 888 -11.92 14.07 -19.75
N PHE A 889 -11.92 15.20 -19.04
CA PHE A 889 -13.08 16.05 -18.92
C PHE A 889 -12.91 17.28 -19.80
N LYS A 890 -13.96 17.69 -20.51
CA LYS A 890 -13.98 18.87 -21.38
C LYS A 890 -14.95 19.90 -20.83
N LYS A 891 -14.57 21.18 -20.82
CA LYS A 891 -15.47 22.28 -20.47
C LYS A 891 -16.59 22.39 -21.51
N THR A 892 -17.80 22.56 -21.02
CA THR A 892 -19.03 22.68 -21.83
C THR A 892 -19.45 24.13 -21.99
N ASP A 893 -20.28 24.42 -23.00
CA ASP A 893 -20.87 25.75 -23.19
C ASP A 893 -21.84 26.15 -22.06
N SER A 894 -22.31 25.18 -21.26
CA SER A 894 -23.12 25.40 -20.06
C SER A 894 -22.30 25.82 -18.83
N PHE A 895 -20.98 25.96 -18.95
CA PHE A 895 -20.13 26.36 -17.83
C PHE A 895 -20.53 27.73 -17.26
N ASN A 896 -20.83 27.76 -15.96
CA ASN A 896 -21.14 28.98 -15.22
C ASN A 896 -20.29 29.08 -13.95
N MET A 897 -19.48 30.14 -13.88
CA MET A 897 -18.56 30.36 -12.76
C MET A 897 -19.28 30.72 -11.45
N GLU A 898 -20.48 31.31 -11.52
CA GLU A 898 -21.28 31.63 -10.32
C GLU A 898 -21.76 30.35 -9.63
N ASP A 899 -22.22 29.37 -10.42
CA ASP A 899 -22.68 28.07 -9.92
C ASP A 899 -21.53 27.27 -9.29
N VAL A 900 -20.37 27.21 -9.97
CA VAL A 900 -19.15 26.57 -9.45
C VAL A 900 -18.72 27.22 -8.12
N THR A 901 -18.75 28.54 -8.06
CA THR A 901 -18.39 29.29 -6.85
C THR A 901 -19.35 29.00 -5.71
N CYS A 902 -20.66 28.93 -5.98
CA CYS A 902 -21.67 28.59 -4.99
C CYS A 902 -21.44 27.18 -4.41
N ILE A 903 -21.20 26.19 -5.27
CA ILE A 903 -20.98 24.79 -4.88
C ILE A 903 -19.73 24.67 -3.99
N LEU A 904 -18.59 25.20 -4.43
CA LEU A 904 -17.31 24.99 -3.72
C LEU A 904 -17.18 25.84 -2.46
N ARG A 905 -17.78 27.04 -2.40
CA ARG A 905 -17.80 27.88 -1.18
C ARG A 905 -18.76 27.35 -0.09
N ALA A 906 -19.66 26.44 -0.43
CA ALA A 906 -20.55 25.82 0.56
C ALA A 906 -19.82 24.84 1.50
N VAL A 907 -18.60 24.43 1.16
CA VAL A 907 -17.78 23.53 1.99
C VAL A 907 -17.22 24.30 3.18
N ASP A 908 -17.50 23.82 4.40
CA ASP A 908 -16.94 24.38 5.63
C ASP A 908 -15.48 23.95 5.82
N LEU A 909 -14.57 24.91 5.65
CA LEU A 909 -13.13 24.71 5.78
C LEU A 909 -12.60 24.96 7.21
N SER A 910 -13.44 25.45 8.13
CA SER A 910 -13.01 25.78 9.51
C SER A 910 -12.65 24.54 10.34
N ASN A 911 -13.17 23.38 9.92
CA ASN A 911 -12.98 22.09 10.59
C ASN A 911 -11.89 21.22 9.94
N VAL A 912 -11.12 21.74 8.97
CA VAL A 912 -10.03 20.99 8.33
C VAL A 912 -8.92 20.72 9.34
N VAL A 913 -8.53 19.46 9.47
CA VAL A 913 -7.44 19.03 10.34
C VAL A 913 -6.34 18.36 9.53
N HIS A 914 -5.11 18.85 9.67
CA HIS A 914 -3.96 18.17 9.13
C HIS A 914 -3.72 16.85 9.88
N LEU A 915 -3.95 15.73 9.19
CA LEU A 915 -3.82 14.38 9.74
C LEU A 915 -2.79 13.58 8.93
N THR A 916 -1.93 12.86 9.65
CA THR A 916 -1.13 11.80 9.04
C THR A 916 -2.04 10.64 8.61
N PRO A 917 -1.68 9.87 7.56
CA PRO A 917 -2.52 8.78 7.07
C PRO A 917 -2.93 7.76 8.15
N ARG A 918 -2.06 7.47 9.12
CA ARG A 918 -2.36 6.55 10.23
C ARG A 918 -3.41 7.08 11.20
N LYS A 919 -3.47 8.40 11.39
CA LYS A 919 -4.45 9.05 12.27
C LYS A 919 -5.83 9.15 11.63
N ALA A 920 -5.94 8.95 10.31
CA ALA A 920 -7.21 8.97 9.60
C ALA A 920 -8.18 7.90 10.15
N GLY A 921 -9.34 8.36 10.64
CA GLY A 921 -10.36 7.51 11.28
C GLY A 921 -10.17 7.28 12.79
N SER A 922 -9.08 7.76 13.41
CA SER A 922 -8.91 7.77 14.87
C SER A 922 -9.35 9.07 15.53
N VAL A 923 -9.28 10.18 14.78
CA VAL A 923 -9.75 11.48 15.21
C VAL A 923 -11.18 11.60 14.72
N GLN A 924 -12.14 11.62 15.65
CA GLN A 924 -13.46 12.16 15.33
C GLN A 924 -13.28 13.68 15.31
N PRO A 925 -13.49 14.34 14.16
CA PRO A 925 -13.35 15.80 14.09
C PRO A 925 -14.35 16.50 15.02
N ASP A 926 -15.44 15.81 15.34
CA ASP A 926 -16.49 16.27 16.24
C ASP A 926 -16.54 15.42 17.53
N LEU A 927 -16.41 16.07 18.69
CA LEU A 927 -16.54 15.46 20.01
C LEU A 927 -18.00 15.42 20.51
N MET A 928 -18.94 15.87 19.69
CA MET A 928 -20.36 15.92 20.02
C MET A 928 -21.02 14.53 19.90
N LEU A 929 -22.00 14.28 20.77
CA LEU A 929 -22.87 13.11 20.63
C LEU A 929 -23.80 13.28 19.42
N PRO A 930 -23.97 12.24 18.58
CA PRO A 930 -25.04 12.20 17.59
C PRO A 930 -26.41 12.48 18.23
N ALA A 931 -27.32 13.15 17.50
CA ALA A 931 -28.60 13.63 18.05
C ALA A 931 -29.49 12.49 18.60
N ASP A 932 -29.49 11.33 17.96
CA ASP A 932 -30.18 10.11 18.41
C ASP A 932 -29.59 9.57 19.73
N ARG A 933 -28.26 9.60 19.87
CA ARG A 933 -27.60 9.18 21.10
C ARG A 933 -27.80 10.20 22.22
N LEU A 934 -27.71 11.49 21.93
CA LEU A 934 -27.93 12.57 22.90
C LEU A 934 -29.34 12.48 23.51
N SER A 935 -30.36 12.30 22.66
CA SER A 935 -31.74 12.13 23.11
C SER A 935 -31.93 10.85 23.95
N SER A 936 -31.32 9.73 23.56
CA SER A 936 -31.28 8.50 24.36
C SER A 936 -30.61 8.69 25.73
N GLN A 937 -29.50 9.44 25.81
CA GLN A 937 -28.83 9.72 27.08
C GLN A 937 -29.70 10.59 28.00
N GLN A 938 -30.43 11.56 27.44
CA GLN A 938 -31.36 12.42 28.19
C GLN A 938 -32.58 11.67 28.71
N ALA A 939 -33.03 10.62 28.02
CA ALA A 939 -34.14 9.76 28.42
C ALA A 939 -33.79 8.73 29.51
N GLY A 940 -32.54 8.67 29.97
CA GLY A 940 -32.00 7.64 30.88
C GLY A 940 -32.49 7.62 32.33
N GLY A 941 -33.54 8.37 32.65
CA GLY A 941 -34.09 8.48 34.00
C GLY A 941 -33.34 9.47 34.90
N THR A 942 -33.97 9.86 36.00
CA THR A 942 -33.38 10.77 36.99
C THR A 942 -32.45 10.03 37.97
N TRP A 943 -31.57 10.77 38.67
CA TRP A 943 -30.67 10.17 39.68
C TRP A 943 -31.43 9.44 40.79
N ALA A 944 -32.56 9.99 41.23
CA ALA A 944 -33.39 9.40 42.28
C ALA A 944 -34.14 8.13 41.81
N GLU A 945 -34.45 8.02 40.52
CA GLU A 945 -35.03 6.81 39.92
C GLU A 945 -33.99 5.69 39.83
N LEU A 946 -32.77 6.01 39.37
CA LEU A 946 -31.69 5.03 39.22
C LEU A 946 -31.13 4.55 40.58
N PHE A 947 -31.06 5.45 41.57
CA PHE A 947 -30.47 5.19 42.88
C PHE A 947 -31.35 5.74 44.00
N SER A 948 -32.47 5.08 44.25
CA SER A 948 -33.45 5.53 45.24
C SER A 948 -32.85 5.67 46.64
N PRO A 949 -32.83 6.88 47.24
CA PRO A 949 -32.37 7.08 48.62
C PRO A 949 -33.25 6.35 49.64
N GLY A 950 -34.49 6.02 49.27
CA GLY A 950 -35.43 5.27 50.10
C GLY A 950 -35.21 3.75 50.10
N SER A 951 -34.26 3.22 49.31
CA SER A 951 -33.98 1.78 49.29
C SER A 951 -33.29 1.34 50.60
N TRP A 952 -33.56 0.11 51.06
CA TRP A 952 -32.96 -0.40 52.30
C TRP A 952 -31.42 -0.42 52.26
N LEU A 953 -30.82 -0.68 51.10
CA LEU A 953 -29.36 -0.69 50.93
C LEU A 953 -28.74 0.69 51.09
N ASN A 954 -29.49 1.75 50.74
CA ASN A 954 -29.06 3.14 50.85
C ASN A 954 -29.40 3.76 52.21
N GLN A 955 -30.50 3.35 52.84
CA GLN A 955 -30.88 3.77 54.20
C GLN A 955 -30.00 3.15 55.29
N TYR A 956 -29.53 1.91 55.09
CA TYR A 956 -28.70 1.18 56.04
C TYR A 956 -27.34 0.82 55.40
N PRO A 957 -26.34 1.73 55.40
CA PRO A 957 -25.06 1.51 54.72
C PRO A 957 -24.30 0.26 55.17
N ALA A 958 -24.45 -0.17 56.43
CA ALA A 958 -23.87 -1.42 56.93
C ALA A 958 -24.47 -2.65 56.23
N LEU A 959 -25.80 -2.66 56.02
CA LEU A 959 -26.47 -3.68 55.22
C LEU A 959 -26.00 -3.62 53.77
N GLY A 960 -25.85 -2.41 53.21
CA GLY A 960 -25.27 -2.18 51.88
C GLY A 960 -23.88 -2.79 51.73
N ALA A 961 -22.99 -2.61 52.71
CA ALA A 961 -21.64 -3.18 52.72
C ALA A 961 -21.65 -4.72 52.77
N VAL A 962 -22.54 -5.31 53.58
CA VAL A 962 -22.69 -6.78 53.68
C VAL A 962 -23.20 -7.35 52.35
N VAL A 963 -24.26 -6.77 51.79
CA VAL A 963 -24.84 -7.21 50.51
C VAL A 963 -23.85 -7.04 49.36
N TRP A 964 -23.10 -5.94 49.35
CA TRP A 964 -22.04 -5.70 48.39
C TRP A 964 -20.97 -6.80 48.44
N TYR A 965 -20.39 -7.04 49.62
CA TYR A 965 -19.36 -8.07 49.76
C TYR A 965 -19.88 -9.46 49.40
N PHE A 966 -21.13 -9.77 49.79
CA PHE A 966 -21.79 -11.01 49.41
C PHE A 966 -21.94 -11.16 47.89
N LEU A 967 -22.36 -10.10 47.18
CA LEU A 967 -22.46 -10.13 45.71
C LEU A 967 -21.11 -10.43 45.06
N ILE A 968 -20.03 -9.76 45.50
CA ILE A 968 -18.67 -9.99 44.97
C ILE A 968 -18.24 -11.44 45.19
N THR A 969 -18.50 -11.98 46.37
CA THR A 969 -18.19 -13.39 46.69
C THR A 969 -19.03 -14.36 45.88
N LEU A 970 -20.33 -14.09 45.72
CA LEU A 970 -21.24 -14.88 44.90
C LEU A 970 -20.80 -14.89 43.44
N LEU A 971 -20.37 -13.75 42.88
CA LEU A 971 -19.81 -13.67 41.53
C LEU A 971 -18.56 -14.54 41.37
N GLY A 972 -17.69 -14.58 42.38
CA GLY A 972 -16.53 -15.49 42.41
C GLY A 972 -16.96 -16.96 42.31
N TRP A 973 -17.94 -17.37 43.12
CA TRP A 973 -18.49 -18.73 43.07
C TRP A 973 -19.19 -19.07 41.76
N ILE A 974 -19.98 -18.14 41.23
CA ILE A 974 -20.62 -18.30 39.91
C ILE A 974 -19.55 -18.45 38.83
N THR A 975 -18.41 -17.78 38.94
CA THR A 975 -17.40 -17.80 37.85
C THR A 975 -16.39 -18.93 38.00
N TYR A 976 -16.25 -19.51 39.19
CA TYR A 976 -15.27 -20.55 39.48
C TYR A 976 -15.34 -21.77 38.52
N PRO A 977 -16.50 -22.36 38.19
CA PRO A 977 -16.57 -23.49 37.26
C PRO A 977 -16.07 -23.18 35.85
N ILE A 978 -16.26 -21.93 35.41
CA ILE A 978 -15.79 -21.43 34.11
C ILE A 978 -14.26 -21.34 34.14
N LEU A 979 -13.73 -20.64 35.14
CA LEU A 979 -12.31 -20.36 35.26
C LEU A 979 -11.48 -21.63 35.49
N ARG A 980 -12.00 -22.53 36.34
CA ARG A 980 -11.38 -23.81 36.69
C ARG A 980 -10.90 -24.57 35.47
N ILE A 981 -11.63 -24.56 34.35
CA ILE A 981 -11.26 -25.28 33.12
C ILE A 981 -9.88 -24.87 32.62
N ALA A 982 -9.58 -23.57 32.66
CA ALA A 982 -8.31 -23.01 32.22
C ALA A 982 -7.22 -23.10 33.31
N THR A 983 -7.62 -23.01 34.58
CA THR A 983 -6.70 -22.92 35.73
C THR A 983 -6.58 -24.23 36.52
N LYS A 984 -6.94 -25.38 35.93
CA LYS A 984 -6.87 -26.69 36.61
C LYS A 984 -5.49 -26.98 37.18
N THR A 985 -4.42 -26.41 36.63
CA THR A 985 -3.03 -26.67 37.05
C THR A 985 -2.55 -25.78 38.19
N LEU A 986 -3.27 -24.72 38.55
CA LEU A 986 -2.91 -23.84 39.67
C LEU A 986 -3.23 -24.52 41.01
N ALA A 987 -2.51 -24.15 42.07
CA ALA A 987 -2.63 -24.77 43.39
C ALA A 987 -4.02 -24.60 44.01
N ASP A 988 -4.65 -23.43 43.80
CA ASP A 988 -6.03 -23.12 44.24
C ASP A 988 -7.09 -23.37 43.15
N ARG A 989 -6.69 -24.00 42.02
CA ARG A 989 -7.51 -24.19 40.82
C ARG A 989 -8.11 -22.88 40.25
N GLY A 990 -7.52 -21.73 40.56
CA GLY A 990 -7.98 -20.40 40.14
C GLY A 990 -9.05 -19.77 41.03
N TYR A 991 -9.35 -20.33 42.21
CA TYR A 991 -10.38 -19.77 43.10
C TYR A 991 -10.05 -18.34 43.58
N GLY A 992 -8.79 -18.05 43.93
CA GLY A 992 -8.36 -16.75 44.47
C GLY A 992 -8.55 -15.57 43.51
N ILE A 993 -8.55 -15.82 42.20
CA ILE A 993 -8.81 -14.80 41.16
C ILE A 993 -10.23 -14.83 40.60
N SER A 994 -11.07 -15.79 41.04
CA SER A 994 -12.42 -15.99 40.50
C SER A 994 -13.33 -14.77 40.66
N LYS A 995 -13.22 -14.03 41.78
CA LYS A 995 -13.98 -12.79 42.03
C LYS A 995 -13.62 -11.67 41.05
N ILE A 996 -12.34 -11.55 40.69
CA ILE A 996 -11.86 -10.58 39.69
C ILE A 996 -12.44 -10.93 38.32
N ILE A 997 -12.31 -12.19 37.92
CA ILE A 997 -12.81 -12.66 36.63
C ILE A 997 -14.33 -12.52 36.56
N GLY A 998 -15.06 -12.80 37.64
CA GLY A 998 -16.51 -12.61 37.69
C GLY A 998 -16.94 -11.16 37.47
N LEU A 999 -16.25 -10.20 38.11
CA LEU A 999 -16.48 -8.78 37.89
C LEU A 999 -16.18 -8.36 36.45
N VAL A 1000 -15.06 -8.82 35.89
CA VAL A 1000 -14.65 -8.49 34.52
C VAL A 1000 -15.64 -9.07 33.51
N ILE A 1001 -16.08 -10.32 33.66
CA ILE A 1001 -17.02 -10.96 32.73
C ILE A 1001 -18.38 -10.26 32.79
N LEU A 1002 -18.92 -10.00 33.99
CA LEU A 1002 -20.20 -9.32 34.15
C LEU A 1002 -20.18 -7.92 33.51
N SER A 1003 -19.14 -7.15 33.80
CA SER A 1003 -18.99 -5.79 33.26
C SER A 1003 -18.69 -5.79 31.77
N TYR A 1004 -17.87 -6.71 31.26
CA TYR A 1004 -17.53 -6.79 29.83
C TYR A 1004 -18.76 -7.02 28.96
N PHE A 1005 -19.58 -8.02 29.30
CA PHE A 1005 -20.79 -8.30 28.52
C PHE A 1005 -21.86 -7.22 28.69
N SER A 1006 -21.97 -6.61 29.88
CA SER A 1006 -22.86 -5.46 30.10
C SER A 1006 -22.42 -4.23 29.31
N TRP A 1007 -21.12 -3.96 29.24
CA TRP A 1007 -20.52 -2.90 28.44
C TRP A 1007 -20.68 -3.14 26.94
N LEU A 1008 -20.53 -4.39 26.48
CA LEU A 1008 -20.68 -4.77 25.08
C LEU A 1008 -22.12 -4.55 24.61
N LEU A 1009 -23.11 -4.94 25.42
CA LEU A 1009 -24.52 -4.61 25.17
C LEU A 1009 -24.72 -3.08 25.13
N GLY A 1010 -24.18 -2.35 26.12
CA GLY A 1010 -24.20 -0.88 26.17
C GLY A 1010 -23.61 -0.19 24.94
N SER A 1011 -22.54 -0.75 24.39
CA SER A 1011 -21.81 -0.20 23.23
C SER A 1011 -22.46 -0.54 21.89
N THR A 1012 -23.34 -1.55 21.86
CA THR A 1012 -24.11 -1.96 20.66
C THR A 1012 -25.50 -1.33 20.60
N GLY A 1013 -25.82 -0.42 21.54
CA GLY A 1013 -27.09 0.32 21.58
C GLY A 1013 -28.14 -0.23 22.54
N VAL A 1014 -27.88 -1.36 23.22
CA VAL A 1014 -28.76 -1.88 24.28
C VAL A 1014 -28.55 -1.07 25.55
N ALA A 1015 -29.63 -0.68 26.25
CA ALA A 1015 -29.50 0.15 27.44
C ALA A 1015 -28.64 -0.50 28.54
N PHE A 1016 -27.64 0.20 29.06
CA PHE A 1016 -26.88 -0.17 30.26
C PHE A 1016 -27.76 0.04 31.50
N SER A 1017 -28.69 -0.87 31.75
CA SER A 1017 -29.69 -0.78 32.83
C SER A 1017 -29.54 -1.93 33.84
N GLN A 1018 -30.15 -1.78 35.02
CA GLN A 1018 -30.17 -2.82 36.06
C GLN A 1018 -30.69 -4.16 35.53
N LEU A 1019 -31.74 -4.12 34.71
CA LEU A 1019 -32.40 -5.30 34.13
C LEU A 1019 -31.50 -6.03 33.12
N ASN A 1020 -30.78 -5.28 32.28
CA ASN A 1020 -29.88 -5.89 31.30
C ASN A 1020 -28.61 -6.46 31.96
N ILE A 1021 -28.08 -5.81 33.00
CA ILE A 1021 -26.98 -6.36 33.81
C ILE A 1021 -27.43 -7.66 34.50
N LEU A 1022 -28.67 -7.71 34.99
CA LEU A 1022 -29.25 -8.92 35.58
C LEU A 1022 -29.37 -10.07 34.56
N PHE A 1023 -29.78 -9.78 33.32
CA PHE A 1023 -29.80 -10.79 32.26
C PHE A 1023 -28.41 -11.33 31.92
N VAL A 1024 -27.39 -10.48 31.88
CA VAL A 1024 -25.99 -10.91 31.71
C VAL A 1024 -25.59 -11.83 32.87
N LEU A 1025 -25.87 -11.44 34.11
CA LEU A 1025 -25.60 -12.27 35.29
C LEU A 1025 -26.31 -13.64 35.22
N LEU A 1026 -27.58 -13.65 34.81
CA LEU A 1026 -28.35 -14.89 34.62
C LEU A 1026 -27.71 -15.78 33.54
N GLY A 1027 -27.29 -15.21 32.41
CA GLY A 1027 -26.58 -15.93 31.35
C GLY A 1027 -25.27 -16.56 31.84
N ILE A 1028 -24.46 -15.80 32.58
CA ILE A 1028 -23.21 -16.32 33.20
C ILE A 1028 -23.55 -17.46 34.18
N THR A 1029 -24.60 -17.30 34.98
CA THR A 1029 -25.05 -18.30 35.96
C THR A 1029 -25.50 -19.59 35.27
N ILE A 1030 -26.24 -19.51 34.17
CA ILE A 1030 -26.67 -20.69 33.38
C ILE A 1030 -25.46 -21.42 32.79
N ILE A 1031 -24.56 -20.69 32.12
CA ILE A 1031 -23.35 -21.27 31.51
C ILE A 1031 -22.50 -21.94 32.59
N SER A 1032 -22.29 -21.25 33.71
CA SER A 1032 -21.55 -21.80 34.83
C SER A 1032 -22.23 -23.01 35.45
N GLY A 1033 -23.57 -23.01 35.58
CA GLY A 1033 -24.34 -24.14 36.09
C GLY A 1033 -24.20 -25.39 35.21
N VAL A 1034 -24.22 -25.23 33.89
CA VAL A 1034 -23.94 -26.32 32.94
C VAL A 1034 -22.51 -26.84 33.13
N LEU A 1035 -21.51 -25.95 33.17
CA LEU A 1035 -20.10 -26.34 33.36
C LEU A 1035 -19.83 -26.97 34.74
N PHE A 1036 -20.55 -26.53 35.77
CA PHE A 1036 -20.51 -27.11 37.10
C PHE A 1036 -21.08 -28.53 37.09
N ALA A 1037 -22.22 -28.75 36.42
CA ALA A 1037 -22.81 -30.08 36.28
C ALA A 1037 -21.88 -31.05 35.54
N LEU A 1038 -21.21 -30.59 34.49
CA LEU A 1038 -20.21 -31.37 33.74
C LEU A 1038 -18.95 -31.70 34.58
N GLN A 1039 -18.61 -30.86 35.55
CA GLN A 1039 -17.41 -31.00 36.40
C GLN A 1039 -17.75 -31.40 37.85
N LEU A 1040 -18.98 -31.85 38.13
CA LEU A 1040 -19.52 -31.97 39.48
C LEU A 1040 -18.65 -32.83 40.42
N ARG A 1041 -18.15 -33.96 39.90
CA ARG A 1041 -17.31 -34.88 40.69
C ARG A 1041 -15.96 -34.24 41.04
N GLU A 1042 -15.37 -33.55 40.10
CA GLU A 1042 -14.04 -32.93 40.24
C GLU A 1042 -14.12 -31.72 41.17
N ILE A 1043 -15.14 -30.87 41.03
CA ILE A 1043 -15.36 -29.71 41.89
C ILE A 1043 -15.66 -30.14 43.34
N LYS A 1044 -16.44 -31.21 43.54
CA LYS A 1044 -16.64 -31.78 44.88
C LYS A 1044 -15.32 -32.28 45.50
N SER A 1045 -14.42 -32.85 44.69
CA SER A 1045 -13.07 -33.21 45.15
C SER A 1045 -12.29 -31.97 45.54
N ASP A 1046 -12.22 -30.96 44.67
CA ASP A 1046 -11.47 -29.72 44.95
C ASP A 1046 -11.96 -29.04 46.23
N ILE A 1047 -13.29 -28.92 46.43
CA ILE A 1047 -13.85 -28.35 47.65
C ILE A 1047 -13.44 -29.16 48.88
N LYS A 1048 -13.40 -30.50 48.79
CA LYS A 1048 -13.03 -31.36 49.93
C LYS A 1048 -11.53 -31.28 50.23
N ASP A 1049 -10.71 -31.35 49.19
CA ASP A 1049 -9.25 -31.48 49.25
C ASP A 1049 -8.59 -30.13 49.55
N LEU A 1050 -9.15 -29.05 49.00
CA LEU A 1050 -8.63 -27.67 49.14
C LEU A 1050 -9.45 -26.82 50.11
N LYS A 1051 -10.36 -27.40 50.92
CA LYS A 1051 -11.23 -26.65 51.84
C LYS A 1051 -10.49 -25.63 52.71
N LYS A 1052 -9.30 -25.99 53.21
CA LYS A 1052 -8.48 -25.10 54.06
C LYS A 1052 -7.96 -23.91 53.28
N LEU A 1053 -7.56 -24.12 52.03
CA LEU A 1053 -7.08 -23.07 51.15
C LEU A 1053 -8.22 -22.14 50.72
N PHE A 1054 -9.39 -22.68 50.38
CA PHE A 1054 -10.57 -21.86 50.01
C PHE A 1054 -11.03 -21.00 51.19
N VAL A 1055 -11.16 -21.58 52.38
CA VAL A 1055 -11.50 -20.82 53.59
C VAL A 1055 -10.41 -19.79 53.90
N GLY A 1056 -9.13 -20.14 53.74
CA GLY A 1056 -8.02 -19.20 53.91
C GLY A 1056 -8.08 -18.02 52.94
N VAL A 1057 -8.41 -18.27 51.67
CA VAL A 1057 -8.62 -17.25 50.63
C VAL A 1057 -9.81 -16.34 50.98
N GLU A 1058 -10.92 -16.90 51.43
CA GLU A 1058 -12.10 -16.11 51.84
C GLU A 1058 -11.82 -15.27 53.08
N LEU A 1059 -11.18 -15.83 54.11
CA LEU A 1059 -10.80 -15.10 55.32
C LEU A 1059 -9.80 -13.99 55.02
N LEU A 1060 -8.81 -14.25 54.16
CA LEU A 1060 -7.85 -13.23 53.72
C LEU A 1060 -8.57 -12.11 52.97
N SER A 1061 -9.42 -12.45 51.99
CA SER A 1061 -10.20 -11.48 51.23
C SER A 1061 -11.06 -10.62 52.14
N LEU A 1062 -11.78 -11.23 53.09
CA LEU A 1062 -12.63 -10.52 54.05
C LEU A 1062 -11.80 -9.62 54.97
N THR A 1063 -10.68 -10.12 55.47
CA THR A 1063 -9.79 -9.35 56.36
C THR A 1063 -9.25 -8.12 55.65
N LEU A 1064 -8.71 -8.28 54.43
CA LEU A 1064 -8.21 -7.16 53.64
C LEU A 1064 -9.31 -6.14 53.32
N PHE A 1065 -10.51 -6.61 53.00
CA PHE A 1065 -11.67 -5.76 52.77
C PHE A 1065 -12.04 -4.96 54.02
N LEU A 1066 -12.17 -5.60 55.18
CA LEU A 1066 -12.53 -4.95 56.45
C LEU A 1066 -11.46 -3.97 56.94
N VAL A 1067 -10.17 -4.32 56.80
CA VAL A 1067 -9.06 -3.43 57.15
C VAL A 1067 -9.12 -2.15 56.32
N PHE A 1068 -9.25 -2.27 54.99
CA PHE A 1068 -9.30 -1.09 54.12
C PHE A 1068 -10.62 -0.33 54.25
N LEU A 1069 -11.72 -1.00 54.53
CA LEU A 1069 -12.99 -0.37 54.88
C LEU A 1069 -12.86 0.46 56.17
N GLY A 1070 -12.17 -0.06 57.19
CA GLY A 1070 -11.84 0.68 58.41
C GLY A 1070 -11.05 1.95 58.14
N ILE A 1071 -10.07 1.88 57.22
CA ILE A 1071 -9.33 3.06 56.75
C ILE A 1071 -10.28 4.07 56.08
N ARG A 1072 -11.19 3.60 55.21
CA ARG A 1072 -12.19 4.48 54.55
C ARG A 1072 -13.18 5.09 55.53
N LEU A 1073 -13.58 4.38 56.59
CA LEU A 1073 -14.43 4.94 57.64
C LEU A 1073 -13.76 6.11 58.37
N GLY A 1074 -12.42 6.10 58.50
CA GLY A 1074 -11.66 7.22 59.06
C GLY A 1074 -11.55 8.44 58.13
N ASN A 1075 -11.78 8.28 56.82
CA ASN A 1075 -11.80 9.37 55.84
C ASN A 1075 -12.71 9.03 54.63
N PRO A 1076 -14.04 9.10 54.80
CA PRO A 1076 -14.99 8.70 53.76
C PRO A 1076 -15.16 9.75 52.65
N ASP A 1077 -14.63 10.97 52.85
CA ASP A 1077 -14.82 12.08 51.94
C ASP A 1077 -14.22 11.82 50.56
N LEU A 1078 -14.96 12.28 49.54
CA LEU A 1078 -14.61 12.20 48.12
C LEU A 1078 -14.02 13.51 47.57
N TRP A 1079 -13.83 14.51 48.44
CA TRP A 1079 -13.33 15.83 48.10
C TRP A 1079 -12.40 16.35 49.22
N HIS A 1080 -11.33 17.06 48.85
CA HIS A 1080 -10.51 17.80 49.80
C HIS A 1080 -9.79 18.98 49.11
N PRO A 1081 -9.82 20.22 49.63
CA PRO A 1081 -9.40 21.42 48.90
C PRO A 1081 -7.97 21.44 48.36
N TYR A 1082 -7.00 20.84 49.08
CA TYR A 1082 -5.57 20.85 48.72
C TYR A 1082 -4.90 19.45 48.67
N LYS A 1083 -5.68 18.39 48.91
CA LYS A 1083 -5.23 16.97 48.89
C LYS A 1083 -6.16 16.07 48.08
N GLY A 1084 -7.23 16.64 47.50
CA GLY A 1084 -8.27 15.91 46.79
C GLY A 1084 -7.88 15.50 45.38
N GLY A 1085 -6.93 16.22 44.75
CA GLY A 1085 -6.40 15.90 43.43
C GLY A 1085 -7.49 15.59 42.40
N GLU A 1086 -7.37 14.44 41.74
CA GLU A 1086 -8.24 13.97 40.65
C GLU A 1086 -9.55 13.31 41.11
N LYS A 1087 -9.78 13.09 42.42
CA LYS A 1087 -11.01 12.43 42.93
C LYS A 1087 -12.34 13.05 42.46
N PRO A 1088 -12.47 14.38 42.31
CA PRO A 1088 -13.71 14.99 41.82
C PRO A 1088 -13.95 14.65 40.34
N MET A 1089 -12.87 14.59 39.55
CA MET A 1089 -12.90 14.16 38.16
C MET A 1089 -13.25 12.67 38.08
N ASP A 1090 -12.60 11.81 38.87
CA ASP A 1090 -12.92 10.36 38.94
C ASP A 1090 -14.39 10.11 39.29
N PHE A 1091 -14.90 10.82 40.30
CA PHE A 1091 -16.28 10.69 40.72
C PHE A 1091 -17.26 11.21 39.65
N SER A 1092 -16.89 12.28 38.92
CA SER A 1092 -17.68 12.78 37.79
C SER A 1092 -17.77 11.77 36.64
N TYR A 1093 -16.66 11.13 36.26
CA TYR A 1093 -16.64 10.10 35.23
C TYR A 1093 -17.35 8.81 35.67
N PHE A 1094 -17.18 8.42 36.92
CA PHE A 1094 -17.93 7.31 37.51
C PHE A 1094 -19.44 7.57 37.45
N ASN A 1095 -19.88 8.76 37.82
CA ASN A 1095 -21.28 9.16 37.74
C ASN A 1095 -21.78 9.23 36.30
N ALA A 1096 -20.97 9.74 35.36
CA ALA A 1096 -21.32 9.77 33.94
C ALA A 1096 -21.54 8.37 33.39
N VAL A 1097 -20.67 7.40 33.71
CA VAL A 1097 -20.83 5.99 33.34
C VAL A 1097 -22.10 5.37 33.95
N LEU A 1098 -22.37 5.64 35.23
CA LEU A 1098 -23.55 5.12 35.92
C LEU A 1098 -24.85 5.68 35.35
N LYS A 1099 -24.89 6.96 34.99
CA LYS A 1099 -26.08 7.63 34.44
C LYS A 1099 -26.29 7.33 32.96
N SER A 1100 -25.23 7.07 32.20
CA SER A 1100 -25.34 6.84 30.76
C SER A 1100 -26.21 5.62 30.42
N THR A 1101 -27.03 5.76 29.38
CA THR A 1101 -27.89 4.70 28.82
C THR A 1101 -27.14 3.81 27.85
N SER A 1102 -26.19 4.37 27.11
CA SER A 1102 -25.35 3.66 26.16
C SER A 1102 -23.91 4.17 26.23
N PHE A 1103 -22.98 3.47 25.60
CA PHE A 1103 -21.58 3.88 25.55
C PHE A 1103 -21.19 4.37 24.13
N PRO A 1104 -20.29 5.36 24.00
CA PRO A 1104 -19.54 6.05 25.06
C PRO A 1104 -20.42 6.94 25.96
N PRO A 1105 -20.03 7.14 27.24
CA PRO A 1105 -20.80 7.94 28.18
C PRO A 1105 -20.72 9.44 27.82
N TYR A 1106 -21.71 10.23 28.25
CA TYR A 1106 -21.68 11.69 28.07
C TYR A 1106 -20.52 12.32 28.85
N ASP A 1107 -19.97 13.43 28.35
CA ASP A 1107 -18.91 14.17 29.04
C ASP A 1107 -19.51 15.13 30.09
N PRO A 1108 -19.18 15.00 31.39
CA PRO A 1108 -19.66 15.93 32.40
C PRO A 1108 -19.01 17.33 32.33
N TRP A 1109 -17.92 17.49 31.57
CA TRP A 1109 -17.15 18.73 31.42
C TRP A 1109 -17.30 19.38 30.02
N PHE A 1110 -17.88 18.68 29.04
CA PHE A 1110 -18.12 19.20 27.69
C PHE A 1110 -19.57 18.98 27.25
N ALA A 1111 -20.38 20.04 27.30
CA ALA A 1111 -21.83 19.96 27.12
C ALA A 1111 -22.21 19.43 25.72
N GLY A 1112 -23.02 18.37 25.69
CA GLY A 1112 -23.43 17.71 24.45
C GLY A 1112 -22.40 16.72 23.87
N GLY A 1113 -21.19 16.68 24.42
CA GLY A 1113 -20.14 15.76 24.02
C GLY A 1113 -20.13 14.43 24.75
N TYR A 1114 -19.23 13.55 24.31
CA TYR A 1114 -18.95 12.26 24.95
C TYR A 1114 -17.54 12.22 25.54
N ILE A 1115 -17.32 11.37 26.55
CA ILE A 1115 -15.99 11.22 27.16
C ILE A 1115 -15.02 10.61 26.14
N ASN A 1116 -14.06 11.40 25.68
CA ASN A 1116 -12.92 10.95 24.88
C ASN A 1116 -11.70 10.58 25.77
N TYR A 1117 -11.96 9.74 26.78
CA TYR A 1117 -10.98 9.28 27.77
C TYR A 1117 -11.27 7.82 28.17
N TYR A 1118 -10.30 7.12 28.78
CA TYR A 1118 -10.51 5.75 29.22
C TYR A 1118 -11.55 5.68 30.36
N TYR A 1119 -12.68 5.02 30.11
CA TYR A 1119 -13.76 4.88 31.10
C TYR A 1119 -14.11 3.44 31.49
N TYR A 1120 -13.56 2.42 30.83
CA TYR A 1120 -13.95 1.02 31.07
C TYR A 1120 -13.69 0.55 32.51
N GLY A 1121 -12.63 1.08 33.16
CA GLY A 1121 -12.38 0.83 34.58
C GLY A 1121 -13.56 1.22 35.49
N PHE A 1122 -14.24 2.32 35.18
CA PHE A 1122 -15.46 2.73 35.89
C PHE A 1122 -16.63 1.79 35.62
N VAL A 1123 -16.71 1.17 34.44
CA VAL A 1123 -17.76 0.19 34.11
C VAL A 1123 -17.61 -1.10 34.92
N ILE A 1124 -16.37 -1.56 35.16
CA ILE A 1124 -16.08 -2.75 35.98
C ILE A 1124 -16.69 -2.62 37.37
N VAL A 1125 -16.48 -1.47 38.01
CA VAL A 1125 -16.99 -1.20 39.35
C VAL A 1125 -18.42 -0.64 39.34
N GLY A 1126 -18.86 -0.04 38.23
CA GLY A 1126 -20.19 0.53 38.07
C GLY A 1126 -21.29 -0.50 37.82
N ALA A 1127 -20.99 -1.61 37.14
CA ALA A 1127 -21.96 -2.68 36.90
C ALA A 1127 -22.60 -3.24 38.20
N PRO A 1128 -21.84 -3.64 39.24
CA PRO A 1128 -22.44 -4.08 40.50
C PRO A 1128 -23.17 -2.95 41.25
N VAL A 1129 -22.73 -1.69 41.11
CA VAL A 1129 -23.40 -0.54 41.72
C VAL A 1129 -24.76 -0.28 41.11
N LYS A 1130 -24.84 -0.29 39.78
CA LYS A 1130 -26.08 -0.14 39.03
C LYS A 1130 -27.00 -1.37 39.20
N LEU A 1131 -26.44 -2.57 39.35
CA LEU A 1131 -27.20 -3.78 39.64
C LEU A 1131 -27.89 -3.75 41.01
N LEU A 1132 -27.18 -3.28 42.05
CA LEU A 1132 -27.70 -3.19 43.41
C LEU A 1132 -28.48 -1.90 43.70
N GLY A 1133 -28.38 -0.88 42.83
CA GLY A 1133 -29.01 0.42 43.04
C GLY A 1133 -28.42 1.19 44.24
N ILE A 1134 -27.14 0.98 44.55
CA ILE A 1134 -26.46 1.65 45.68
C ILE A 1134 -26.08 3.07 45.26
N THR A 1135 -26.35 4.06 46.09
CA THR A 1135 -25.97 5.46 45.82
C THR A 1135 -24.46 5.57 45.54
N PRO A 1136 -24.03 6.25 44.45
CA PRO A 1136 -22.64 6.25 44.01
C PRO A 1136 -21.63 6.69 45.08
N SER A 1137 -21.99 7.68 45.91
CA SER A 1137 -21.12 8.19 46.99
C SER A 1137 -20.83 7.13 48.07
N VAL A 1138 -21.81 6.29 48.40
CA VAL A 1138 -21.65 5.15 49.31
C VAL A 1138 -20.88 4.02 48.62
N ALA A 1139 -21.25 3.70 47.38
CA ALA A 1139 -20.59 2.64 46.61
C ALA A 1139 -19.09 2.91 46.39
N TYR A 1140 -18.69 4.15 46.13
CA TYR A 1140 -17.28 4.53 45.95
C TYR A 1140 -16.42 4.15 47.17
N ASN A 1141 -17.00 4.25 48.36
CA ASN A 1141 -16.38 3.87 49.63
C ASN A 1141 -16.27 2.35 49.83
N LEU A 1142 -17.06 1.54 49.12
CA LEU A 1142 -17.00 0.07 49.13
C LEU A 1142 -16.09 -0.47 48.01
N ILE A 1143 -16.01 0.24 46.89
CA ILE A 1143 -15.20 -0.14 45.72
C ILE A 1143 -13.71 -0.22 46.06
N LEU A 1144 -13.15 0.82 46.70
CA LEU A 1144 -11.71 0.85 47.02
C LEU A 1144 -11.27 -0.31 47.93
N PRO A 1145 -11.97 -0.61 49.06
CA PRO A 1145 -11.71 -1.81 49.85
C PRO A 1145 -11.84 -3.11 49.05
N THR A 1146 -12.81 -3.21 48.14
CA THR A 1146 -12.96 -4.39 47.26
C THR A 1146 -11.74 -4.55 46.36
N LEU A 1147 -11.29 -3.49 45.68
CA LEU A 1147 -10.12 -3.57 44.81
C LEU A 1147 -8.86 -3.97 45.60
N PHE A 1148 -8.66 -3.40 46.78
CA PHE A 1148 -7.55 -3.77 47.68
C PHE A 1148 -7.61 -5.27 48.08
N SER A 1149 -8.79 -5.74 48.49
CA SER A 1149 -9.03 -7.14 48.82
C SER A 1149 -8.75 -8.09 47.66
N LEU A 1150 -9.23 -7.75 46.46
CA LEU A 1150 -9.06 -8.57 45.26
C LEU A 1150 -7.60 -8.65 44.84
N VAL A 1151 -6.88 -7.52 44.81
CA VAL A 1151 -5.44 -7.48 44.48
C VAL A 1151 -4.62 -8.29 45.48
N GLY A 1152 -4.86 -8.11 46.79
CA GLY A 1152 -4.15 -8.87 47.81
C GLY A 1152 -4.44 -10.37 47.74
N THR A 1153 -5.69 -10.76 47.43
CA THR A 1153 -6.06 -12.16 47.25
C THR A 1153 -5.42 -12.78 46.01
N ALA A 1154 -5.35 -12.04 44.91
CA ALA A 1154 -4.67 -12.48 43.69
C ALA A 1154 -3.16 -12.63 43.89
N ALA A 1155 -2.52 -11.68 44.59
CA ALA A 1155 -1.10 -11.75 44.94
C ALA A 1155 -0.81 -12.97 45.83
N PHE A 1156 -1.67 -13.25 46.81
CA PHE A 1156 -1.57 -14.45 47.63
C PHE A 1156 -1.71 -15.73 46.80
N SER A 1157 -2.73 -15.84 45.93
CA SER A 1157 -2.95 -17.01 45.07
C SER A 1157 -1.76 -17.28 44.13
N LEU A 1158 -1.21 -16.22 43.52
CA LEU A 1158 -0.02 -16.31 42.68
C LEU A 1158 1.21 -16.76 43.48
N GLY A 1159 1.48 -16.10 44.61
CA GLY A 1159 2.61 -16.43 45.47
C GLY A 1159 2.53 -17.86 46.02
N TYR A 1160 1.34 -18.28 46.46
CA TYR A 1160 1.08 -19.63 46.93
C TYR A 1160 1.32 -20.66 45.83
N THR A 1161 0.84 -20.40 44.60
CA THR A 1161 1.05 -21.30 43.47
C THR A 1161 2.52 -21.40 43.06
N LEU A 1162 3.27 -20.30 43.11
CA LEU A 1162 4.71 -20.31 42.83
C LEU A 1162 5.47 -21.16 43.86
N VAL A 1163 5.18 -20.97 45.15
CA VAL A 1163 5.80 -21.75 46.24
C VAL A 1163 5.43 -23.23 46.13
N ASP A 1164 4.17 -23.56 45.86
CA ASP A 1164 3.73 -24.95 45.63
C ASP A 1164 4.45 -25.58 44.43
N SER A 1165 4.58 -24.85 43.32
CA SER A 1165 5.27 -25.33 42.12
C SER A 1165 6.77 -25.60 42.33
N LEU A 1166 7.42 -24.86 43.25
CA LEU A 1166 8.82 -25.06 43.61
C LEU A 1166 9.03 -26.28 44.53
N ASN A 1167 8.04 -26.59 45.36
CA ASN A 1167 8.13 -27.64 46.37
C ASN A 1167 7.59 -29.00 45.90
N ASN A 1168 6.86 -29.07 44.78
CA ASN A 1168 6.15 -30.27 44.36
C ASN A 1168 6.83 -31.02 43.17
N PRO A 1169 7.53 -32.16 43.41
CA PRO A 1169 8.29 -32.87 42.38
C PRO A 1169 7.43 -33.44 41.23
N GLU A 1170 6.14 -33.70 41.48
CA GLU A 1170 5.20 -34.15 40.45
C GLU A 1170 4.86 -33.06 39.42
N VAL A 1171 4.88 -31.78 39.79
CA VAL A 1171 4.64 -30.67 38.86
C VAL A 1171 5.84 -30.46 37.94
N ARG A 1172 7.06 -30.68 38.47
CA ARG A 1172 8.29 -30.75 37.67
C ARG A 1172 8.21 -31.90 36.65
N TYR A 1173 7.79 -33.08 37.11
CA TYR A 1173 7.54 -34.24 36.25
C TYR A 1173 6.41 -34.01 35.25
N LEU A 1174 5.33 -33.31 35.61
CA LEU A 1174 4.21 -33.00 34.72
C LEU A 1174 4.59 -31.94 33.68
N SER A 1175 5.44 -30.96 34.03
CA SER A 1175 6.01 -30.01 33.07
C SER A 1175 6.91 -30.71 32.05
N ASP A 1176 7.70 -31.70 32.50
CA ASP A 1176 8.49 -32.58 31.63
C ASP A 1176 7.60 -33.55 30.84
N ARG A 1177 6.48 -34.01 31.40
CA ARG A 1177 5.51 -34.89 30.74
C ARG A 1177 4.69 -34.14 29.70
N ILE A 1178 4.33 -32.88 29.94
CA ILE A 1178 3.67 -31.98 28.99
C ILE A 1178 4.65 -31.62 27.87
N ARG A 1179 5.93 -31.32 28.18
CA ARG A 1179 7.01 -31.29 27.17
C ARG A 1179 7.00 -32.58 26.35
N ARG A 1180 7.06 -33.75 26.99
CA ARG A 1180 7.06 -35.05 26.28
C ARG A 1180 5.78 -35.31 25.48
N ARG A 1181 4.62 -34.83 25.92
CA ARG A 1181 3.31 -35.04 25.27
C ARG A 1181 3.08 -34.10 24.09
N ILE A 1182 3.61 -32.88 24.15
CA ILE A 1182 3.64 -31.94 23.02
C ILE A 1182 4.58 -32.44 21.91
N PHE A 1183 5.68 -33.11 22.27
CA PHE A 1183 6.67 -33.60 21.30
C PHE A 1183 6.42 -35.03 20.77
N ASN A 1184 5.71 -35.90 21.51
CA ASN A 1184 5.45 -37.29 21.11
C ASN A 1184 3.95 -37.61 20.97
N THR A 1185 3.33 -37.19 19.86
CA THR A 1185 2.11 -37.84 19.36
C THR A 1185 2.49 -38.94 18.36
N ARG A 1186 2.37 -40.21 18.79
CA ARG A 1186 2.52 -41.40 17.93
C ARG A 1186 1.34 -41.49 16.94
N LEU A 1187 1.72 -41.47 15.66
CA LEU A 1187 1.21 -42.23 14.51
C LEU A 1187 -0.24 -42.77 14.56
N ALA A 1188 -1.08 -42.23 13.67
CA ALA A 1188 -2.22 -42.95 13.11
C ALA A 1188 -2.46 -42.53 11.63
N SER A 1189 -2.52 -43.54 10.77
CA SER A 1189 -2.78 -43.57 9.32
C SER A 1189 -1.61 -43.23 8.37
N GLU A 1190 -1.14 -44.30 7.75
CA GLU A 1190 -0.10 -44.43 6.74
C GLU A 1190 -0.49 -43.74 5.42
N ASP A 1191 0.45 -42.99 4.85
CA ASP A 1191 0.58 -42.78 3.41
C ASP A 1191 1.97 -43.35 3.04
N PRO A 1192 2.07 -44.49 2.32
CA PRO A 1192 3.31 -45.26 2.12
C PRO A 1192 4.34 -44.56 1.22
N THR A 1193 4.13 -43.28 0.87
CA THR A 1193 4.92 -42.59 -0.15
C THR A 1193 6.06 -41.72 0.38
N VAL A 1194 6.19 -41.53 1.70
CA VAL A 1194 7.39 -40.94 2.33
C VAL A 1194 7.64 -41.60 3.68
N VAL A 1195 8.51 -42.61 3.68
CA VAL A 1195 9.23 -43.12 4.85
C VAL A 1195 10.23 -42.01 5.27
N LEU A 1196 9.98 -41.36 6.41
CA LEU A 1196 11.05 -40.60 7.07
C LEU A 1196 12.09 -41.63 7.55
N PRO A 1197 13.39 -41.32 7.63
CA PRO A 1197 14.43 -42.32 7.90
C PRO A 1197 14.24 -43.15 9.19
N SER A 1198 13.37 -42.71 10.11
CA SER A 1198 12.97 -43.44 11.32
C SER A 1198 11.95 -44.55 11.09
N ASP A 1199 11.31 -44.62 9.91
CA ASP A 1199 10.21 -45.57 9.61
C ASP A 1199 10.70 -46.80 8.81
N SER A 1200 12.02 -47.04 8.75
CA SER A 1200 12.64 -48.23 8.13
C SER A 1200 13.38 -49.08 9.17
N HIS A 1201 12.64 -49.63 10.13
CA HIS A 1201 13.08 -50.84 10.81
C HIS A 1201 12.14 -51.98 10.38
N ASP A 1202 12.77 -53.11 10.05
CA ASP A 1202 12.21 -54.37 9.58
C ASP A 1202 11.91 -54.45 8.06
N ASP A 1203 12.97 -54.68 7.28
CA ASP A 1203 13.03 -55.74 6.25
C ASP A 1203 14.27 -55.53 5.35
N GLU A 1204 15.40 -56.09 5.75
CA GLU A 1204 16.50 -56.49 4.85
C GLU A 1204 17.51 -57.36 5.63
N TYR A 1205 17.16 -58.64 5.84
CA TYR A 1205 18.18 -59.69 6.00
C TYR A 1205 18.41 -60.32 4.62
N PRO A 1206 19.65 -60.41 4.12
CA PRO A 1206 19.95 -61.12 2.89
C PRO A 1206 19.74 -62.62 3.11
N SER A 1207 18.96 -63.24 2.22
CA SER A 1207 18.73 -64.68 2.20
C SER A 1207 20.02 -65.41 1.80
N GLU A 1208 20.81 -65.86 2.79
CA GLU A 1208 21.76 -66.94 2.59
C GLU A 1208 21.03 -68.28 2.66
N ARG A 1209 21.14 -69.05 1.58
CA ARG A 1209 20.73 -70.45 1.52
C ARG A 1209 21.59 -71.24 2.50
N ILE A 1210 20.98 -71.72 3.59
CA ILE A 1210 21.52 -72.81 4.39
C ILE A 1210 20.52 -73.96 4.34
N THR A 1211 20.97 -75.06 3.76
CA THR A 1211 20.32 -76.37 3.66
C THR A 1211 20.05 -76.94 5.06
N PHE A 1212 18.81 -77.33 5.33
CA PHE A 1212 18.44 -78.13 6.49
C PHE A 1212 18.55 -79.62 6.16
N GLU A 1213 19.53 -80.30 6.78
CA GLU A 1213 19.45 -81.74 7.00
C GLU A 1213 18.60 -82.03 8.23
N SER A 1214 17.91 -83.16 8.12
CA SER A 1214 16.95 -83.79 9.02
C SER A 1214 17.38 -83.98 10.48
N VAL A 1215 16.39 -84.02 11.41
CA VAL A 1215 16.12 -85.11 12.37
C VAL A 1215 14.93 -84.71 13.29
N PRO A 1216 14.10 -85.66 13.79
CA PRO A 1216 12.64 -85.51 13.79
C PRO A 1216 11.98 -85.27 15.16
N ILE A 1217 10.71 -84.88 15.01
CA ILE A 1217 9.56 -84.87 15.92
C ILE A 1217 9.63 -85.90 17.05
N ARG A 1218 9.42 -85.44 18.29
CA ARG A 1218 8.67 -86.17 19.33
C ARG A 1218 7.66 -85.24 20.01
N THR A 1219 6.40 -85.62 19.82
CA THR A 1219 5.18 -85.33 20.58
C THR A 1219 5.39 -85.15 22.09
N VAL A 1220 4.78 -84.13 22.71
CA VAL A 1220 3.41 -84.12 23.31
C VAL A 1220 2.92 -82.69 23.34
#